data_AF-I0KBH4-F1
#
_entry.id   AF-I0KBH4-F1
#
_cell.length_a   1.000
_cell.length_b   1.000
_cell.length_c   1.000
_cell.angle_alpha   90.00
_cell.angle_beta   90.00
_cell.angle_gamma   90.00
#
_symmetry.space_group_name_H-M   'P 1'
#
loop_
_entity.id
_entity.type
_entity.pdbx_description
1 polymer ?
#
loop_
_entity_poly.entity_id
_entity_poly.type
_entity_poly.pdbx_seq_one_letter_code
_entity_poly.pdbx_strand_id
1 'polypeptide(L)'
;MSYTTRSSWLTYLICLLFLSGARPVAAQSIDAKAPLLWYVPQPTGQPPREDGPGLITYTSWADLAQKVAQRPDQPFHLHLTVRQPALTDWQVLRQLPSPTKLVVELIDSTLNERLLPIMAGWASLQSLNVGAEYRPRSYTMVPDGKGGQKTISETTFLPTLPQTGWDRLTSVRELTLSTNLNVRQALSQLSRLPALESLTLYLWDTSAELPTAADWALLPQLRELTVNGFDTRPDWLIGLGRLTNLRKLTFSSGQLADMNALFTSLQRLETLDLDYVGPADRLPRLRLAALPALQSLHLSRYGKEEKAVDLDSTLAGVTTLRHLTLDGIRLAALPRSLLANPQLVTLSLVDCELTALPESLDNLTRLEELHLDRNPLQTLPALVGRLTRLRQLSLDRCELTELPATLGQLGQLTYLTATQNHLTRLPESLGQLRQLRDLNVSMNDLTDLPGSLRQLPALERLAAFTNQLTRFPVELAQVRHLYLSDNQLTNVPDAVGELRRLRSLTLAGNPLTSLPETIGQLDSLEMLTLGDNQLTALPQRIGQLSRLSWLELGNNRLRELPESIGSLTSLTAVVIGNNPLEILPASVGGWQRLRTASLQLPYLRRLPDQIGNWQQLEDLTIESDQLVLLPDALTDCRSLTVLTLSGNKLIGLPERMGKLTRLRQLVVSARSDSTTGSGLGRLTNLPADLVNCPALTDLTVQQQQAFDGGDALRLSAALPRLQTLSFINCGITDLSGIVWSKLSLVNLNLMQNRLSQLPNSLLDMPNLTQINLADNNLPPQLNRFFRPKSELAKALAKAAE
;
A
#
# COMPACT_ATOMS: atom_id res chain seq x y z
N MET A 1 24.48 -4.38 -13.40
CA MET A 1 23.73 -3.14 -13.68
C MET A 1 23.72 -2.31 -12.39
N SER A 2 24.43 -1.18 -12.39
CA SER A 2 24.71 -0.37 -11.21
C SER A 2 23.47 0.37 -10.70
N TYR A 3 23.21 0.23 -9.40
CA TYR A 3 22.17 0.91 -8.64
C TYR A 3 22.50 2.40 -8.44
N THR A 4 22.15 3.26 -9.40
CA THR A 4 22.26 4.71 -9.24
C THR A 4 21.13 5.44 -9.98
N THR A 5 19.91 5.41 -9.42
CA THR A 5 18.91 6.50 -9.50
C THR A 5 17.76 6.18 -8.55
N ARG A 6 17.75 6.76 -7.34
CA ARG A 6 16.60 6.69 -6.41
C ARG A 6 15.40 7.54 -6.89
N SER A 7 15.59 8.46 -7.86
CA SER A 7 14.51 9.29 -8.40
C SER A 7 13.58 8.54 -9.35
N SER A 8 14.10 7.58 -10.13
CA SER A 8 13.30 6.82 -11.09
C SER A 8 12.29 5.90 -10.40
N TRP A 9 12.62 5.38 -9.21
CA TRP A 9 11.73 4.51 -8.44
C TRP A 9 10.45 5.19 -7.94
N LEU A 10 10.48 6.48 -7.58
CA LEU A 10 9.28 7.17 -7.08
C LEU A 10 8.28 7.44 -8.22
N THR A 11 8.79 7.83 -9.40
CA THR A 11 7.99 7.99 -10.62
C THR A 11 7.46 6.65 -11.12
N TYR A 12 8.26 5.57 -11.05
CA TYR A 12 7.84 4.20 -11.35
C TYR A 12 6.77 3.71 -10.37
N LEU A 13 6.93 3.98 -9.07
CA LEU A 13 5.97 3.59 -8.03
C LEU A 13 4.66 4.36 -8.15
N ILE A 14 4.69 5.66 -8.48
CA ILE A 14 3.48 6.47 -8.73
C ILE A 14 2.79 6.00 -10.00
N CYS A 15 3.53 5.74 -11.09
CA CYS A 15 2.96 5.14 -12.30
C CYS A 15 2.35 3.77 -11.99
N LEU A 16 3.01 2.90 -11.23
CA LEU A 16 2.47 1.61 -10.79
C LEU A 16 1.26 1.75 -9.85
N LEU A 17 1.21 2.74 -8.97
CA LEU A 17 0.07 3.01 -8.07
C LEU A 17 -1.16 3.55 -8.83
N PHE A 18 -0.96 4.20 -9.98
CA PHE A 18 -2.05 4.63 -10.87
C PHE A 18 -2.40 3.60 -11.97
N LEU A 19 -1.44 2.77 -12.41
CA LEU A 19 -1.63 1.73 -13.43
C LEU A 19 -2.17 0.42 -12.85
N SER A 20 -1.74 0.07 -11.64
CA SER A 20 -2.32 -1.04 -10.89
C SER A 20 -3.60 -0.53 -10.24
N GLY A 21 -4.75 -0.87 -10.84
CA GLY A 21 -5.97 -1.05 -10.07
C GLY A 21 -5.83 -2.15 -8.98
N ALA A 22 -4.60 -2.50 -8.57
CA ALA A 22 -4.28 -3.44 -7.52
C ALA A 22 -4.69 -2.80 -6.19
N ARG A 23 -5.95 -3.05 -5.83
CA ARG A 23 -6.24 -3.31 -4.43
C ARG A 23 -5.26 -4.39 -3.98
N PRO A 24 -4.47 -4.20 -2.91
CA PRO A 24 -3.85 -5.33 -2.25
C PRO A 24 -4.95 -6.34 -1.93
N VAL A 25 -4.81 -7.57 -2.44
CA VAL A 25 -5.63 -8.72 -2.03
C VAL A 25 -5.18 -9.08 -0.62
N ALA A 26 -5.71 -8.32 0.34
CA ALA A 26 -5.93 -8.64 1.75
C ALA A 26 -6.61 -7.42 2.42
N ALA A 27 -7.61 -6.83 1.76
CA ALA A 27 -8.60 -5.99 2.43
C ALA A 27 -9.94 -6.39 1.83
N GLN A 28 -10.75 -7.10 2.63
CA GLN A 28 -12.17 -7.28 2.33
C GLN A 28 -12.71 -5.93 1.86
N SER A 29 -13.40 -5.91 0.73
CA SER A 29 -14.04 -4.71 0.21
C SER A 29 -14.89 -4.08 1.31
N ILE A 30 -14.42 -2.97 1.89
CA ILE A 30 -15.24 -2.16 2.78
C ILE A 30 -16.19 -1.41 1.85
N ASP A 31 -17.45 -1.80 1.90
CA ASP A 31 -18.53 -1.17 1.14
C ASP A 31 -18.54 0.34 1.43
N ALA A 32 -18.31 1.17 0.40
CA ALA A 32 -18.00 2.60 0.52
C ALA A 32 -19.21 3.49 0.90
N LYS A 33 -20.25 2.90 1.51
CA LYS A 33 -21.52 3.58 1.81
C LYS A 33 -21.78 3.84 3.29
N ALA A 34 -21.02 3.23 4.20
CA ALA A 34 -21.17 3.42 5.64
C ALA A 34 -19.85 3.90 6.28
N PRO A 35 -19.85 4.95 7.12
CA PRO A 35 -18.66 5.39 7.83
C PRO A 35 -18.17 4.27 8.78
N LEU A 36 -16.85 4.06 8.80
CA LEU A 36 -16.16 3.15 9.71
C LEU A 36 -15.69 3.94 10.94
N LEU A 37 -16.18 3.56 12.12
CA LEU A 37 -15.82 4.20 13.38
C LEU A 37 -14.85 3.29 14.12
N TRP A 38 -13.66 3.79 14.44
CA TRP A 38 -12.63 3.07 15.19
C TRP A 38 -12.59 3.57 16.64
N TYR A 39 -12.47 2.67 17.61
CA TYR A 39 -12.16 3.03 18.99
C TYR A 39 -10.87 2.35 19.49
N VAL A 40 -9.97 3.14 20.07
CA VAL A 40 -8.75 2.65 20.75
C VAL A 40 -8.74 3.18 22.20
N PRO A 41 -8.77 2.31 23.23
CA PRO A 41 -8.75 2.72 24.62
C PRO A 41 -7.38 3.31 24.98
N GLN A 42 -7.35 4.59 25.39
CA GLN A 42 -6.19 5.27 25.96
C GLN A 42 -6.57 6.00 27.28
N PRO A 43 -5.60 6.31 28.16
CA PRO A 43 -5.83 7.22 29.28
C PRO A 43 -6.09 8.66 28.77
N THR A 44 -7.38 9.01 28.68
CA THR A 44 -8.03 10.35 28.54
C THR A 44 -7.26 11.52 27.88
N GLY A 45 -7.87 12.11 26.82
CA GLY A 45 -7.72 13.55 26.51
C GLY A 45 -7.53 13.99 25.06
N GLN A 46 -7.49 13.09 24.06
CA GLN A 46 -7.29 13.47 22.65
C GLN A 46 -8.62 13.50 21.87
N PRO A 47 -8.90 14.52 21.04
CA PRO A 47 -10.12 14.56 20.24
C PRO A 47 -10.11 13.47 19.15
N PRO A 48 -11.28 13.06 18.65
CA PRO A 48 -11.35 12.10 17.55
C PRO A 48 -10.62 12.59 16.31
N ARG A 49 -9.92 11.68 15.64
CA ARG A 49 -9.10 11.95 14.45
C ARG A 49 -9.74 11.29 13.24
N GLU A 50 -9.86 12.03 12.14
CA GLU A 50 -10.26 11.47 10.85
C GLU A 50 -9.01 10.89 10.19
N ASP A 51 -8.92 9.57 10.14
CA ASP A 51 -7.74 8.82 9.68
C ASP A 51 -7.85 8.39 8.21
N GLY A 52 -8.91 8.86 7.52
CA GLY A 52 -9.17 8.64 6.10
C GLY A 52 -10.63 8.97 5.76
N PRO A 53 -11.03 8.94 4.48
CA PRO A 53 -12.40 9.23 4.06
C PRO A 53 -13.40 8.29 4.74
N GLY A 54 -14.19 8.82 5.68
CA GLY A 54 -15.19 8.04 6.42
C GLY A 54 -14.63 7.16 7.54
N LEU A 55 -13.33 7.25 7.87
CA LEU A 55 -12.72 6.57 9.02
C LEU A 55 -12.51 7.56 10.16
N ILE A 56 -13.22 7.37 11.28
CA ILE A 56 -13.11 8.28 12.43
C ILE A 56 -12.70 7.49 13.67
N THR A 57 -11.55 7.84 14.23
CA THR A 57 -11.02 7.24 15.45
C THR A 57 -11.43 8.04 16.67
N TYR A 58 -12.08 7.38 17.62
CA TYR A 58 -12.50 7.95 18.90
C TYR A 58 -11.66 7.37 20.04
N THR A 59 -11.38 8.21 21.02
CA THR A 59 -10.58 7.87 22.22
C THR A 59 -11.43 7.89 23.50
N SER A 60 -12.72 8.27 23.38
CA SER A 60 -13.70 8.35 24.46
C SER A 60 -15.02 7.69 24.03
N TRP A 61 -15.57 6.83 24.90
CA TRP A 61 -16.88 6.21 24.71
C TRP A 61 -18.01 7.24 24.61
N ALA A 62 -17.94 8.32 25.39
CA ALA A 62 -18.97 9.37 25.41
C ALA A 62 -18.99 10.16 24.09
N ASP A 63 -17.83 10.43 23.50
CA ASP A 63 -17.73 11.16 22.23
C ASP A 63 -18.26 10.31 21.07
N LEU A 64 -17.90 9.02 21.04
CA LEU A 64 -18.44 8.07 20.08
C LEU A 64 -19.98 8.02 20.21
N ALA A 65 -20.51 7.86 21.43
CA ALA A 65 -21.94 7.79 21.66
C ALA A 65 -22.68 9.06 21.24
N GLN A 66 -22.16 10.24 21.61
CA GLN A 66 -22.76 11.51 21.22
C GLN A 66 -22.76 11.71 19.70
N LYS A 67 -21.68 11.33 19.01
CA LYS A 67 -21.56 11.51 17.55
C LYS A 67 -22.42 10.53 16.77
N VAL A 68 -22.51 9.28 17.21
CA VAL A 68 -23.41 8.31 16.59
C VAL A 68 -24.87 8.67 16.87
N ALA A 69 -25.20 9.19 18.06
CA ALA A 69 -26.55 9.68 18.38
C ALA A 69 -27.00 10.87 17.53
N GLN A 70 -26.08 11.64 16.93
CA GLN A 70 -26.41 12.71 15.98
C GLN A 70 -26.86 12.19 14.60
N ARG A 71 -26.68 10.88 14.32
CA ARG A 71 -27.02 10.24 13.03
C ARG A 71 -27.64 8.85 13.24
N PRO A 72 -28.78 8.74 13.95
CA PRO A 72 -29.36 7.45 14.35
C PRO A 72 -29.82 6.57 13.18
N ASP A 73 -30.17 7.19 12.04
CA ASP A 73 -30.74 6.49 10.87
C ASP A 73 -29.67 6.06 9.84
N GLN A 74 -28.38 6.36 10.06
CA GLN A 74 -27.33 5.98 9.11
C GLN A 74 -26.66 4.66 9.55
N PRO A 75 -26.56 3.66 8.64
CA PRO A 75 -25.80 2.45 8.94
C PRO A 75 -24.33 2.81 9.13
N PHE A 76 -23.68 2.19 10.11
CA PHE A 76 -22.27 2.40 10.41
C PHE A 76 -21.59 1.08 10.77
N HIS A 77 -20.27 1.06 10.58
CA HIS A 77 -19.40 -0.05 10.98
C HIS A 77 -18.59 0.35 12.21
N LEU A 78 -18.41 -0.58 13.15
CA LEU A 78 -17.67 -0.33 14.40
C LEU A 78 -16.46 -1.25 14.49
N HIS A 79 -15.28 -0.67 14.68
CA HIS A 79 -14.04 -1.39 14.95
C HIS A 79 -13.55 -1.09 16.38
N LEU A 80 -13.40 -2.13 17.20
CA LEU A 80 -12.98 -2.05 18.59
C LEU A 80 -11.66 -2.78 18.79
N THR A 81 -10.61 -2.06 19.19
CA THR A 81 -9.36 -2.68 19.65
C THR A 81 -9.34 -2.70 21.17
N VAL A 82 -9.32 -3.88 21.79
CA VAL A 82 -9.52 -4.06 23.24
C VAL A 82 -8.25 -4.61 23.88
N ARG A 83 -7.54 -3.76 24.65
CA ARG A 83 -6.31 -4.15 25.39
C ARG A 83 -6.56 -4.71 26.79
N GLN A 84 -7.58 -4.22 27.49
CA GLN A 84 -7.89 -4.63 28.86
C GLN A 84 -9.42 -4.73 29.04
N PRO A 85 -10.06 -5.86 28.66
CA PRO A 85 -11.52 -5.98 28.70
C PRO A 85 -12.11 -5.84 30.10
N ALA A 86 -11.34 -6.16 31.15
CA ALA A 86 -11.76 -6.04 32.55
C ALA A 86 -11.89 -4.58 33.01
N LEU A 87 -11.16 -3.66 32.39
CA LEU A 87 -11.14 -2.23 32.71
C LEU A 87 -11.94 -1.39 31.71
N THR A 88 -12.53 -2.04 30.70
CA THR A 88 -13.36 -1.38 29.68
C THR A 88 -14.78 -1.18 30.22
N ASP A 89 -15.28 0.06 30.19
CA ASP A 89 -16.69 0.33 30.51
C ASP A 89 -17.60 -0.05 29.33
N TRP A 90 -18.11 -1.28 29.39
CA TRP A 90 -19.01 -1.82 28.37
C TRP A 90 -20.43 -1.21 28.42
N GLN A 91 -20.84 -0.52 29.49
CA GLN A 91 -22.21 -0.01 29.62
C GLN A 91 -22.55 1.05 28.56
N VAL A 92 -21.57 1.85 28.14
CA VAL A 92 -21.79 2.92 27.14
C VAL A 92 -22.16 2.35 25.77
N LEU A 93 -21.68 1.16 25.42
CA LEU A 93 -22.06 0.49 24.16
C LEU A 93 -23.56 0.18 24.07
N ARG A 94 -24.26 0.03 25.20
CA ARG A 94 -25.74 -0.15 25.21
C ARG A 94 -26.48 1.09 24.73
N GLN A 95 -25.84 2.26 24.79
CA GLN A 95 -26.41 3.52 24.36
C GLN A 95 -26.16 3.81 22.88
N LEU A 96 -25.28 3.03 22.23
CA LEU A 96 -25.05 3.14 20.80
C LEU A 96 -26.24 2.55 20.02
N PRO A 97 -26.67 3.19 18.91
CA PRO A 97 -27.56 2.54 17.97
C PRO A 97 -26.86 1.33 17.33
N SER A 98 -27.64 0.43 16.75
CA SER A 98 -27.14 -0.85 16.26
C SER A 98 -26.20 -0.69 15.05
N PRO A 99 -24.92 -1.09 15.13
CA PRO A 99 -24.06 -1.17 13.95
C PRO A 99 -24.52 -2.28 13.00
N THR A 100 -24.12 -2.20 11.72
CA THR A 100 -24.34 -3.29 10.73
C THR A 100 -23.20 -4.31 10.73
N LYS A 101 -21.96 -3.84 11.00
CA LYS A 101 -20.75 -4.67 11.13
C LYS A 101 -19.97 -4.30 12.39
N LEU A 102 -19.52 -5.31 13.12
CA LEU A 102 -18.63 -5.18 14.28
C LEU A 102 -17.33 -5.93 14.03
N VAL A 103 -16.20 -5.26 14.20
CA VAL A 103 -14.87 -5.88 14.25
C VAL A 103 -14.32 -5.69 15.66
N VAL A 104 -13.85 -6.77 16.29
CA VAL A 104 -13.27 -6.76 17.63
C VAL A 104 -11.88 -7.38 17.56
N GLU A 105 -10.86 -6.58 17.81
CA GLU A 105 -9.48 -7.02 17.97
C GLU A 105 -9.16 -7.14 19.46
N LEU A 106 -8.84 -8.35 19.90
CA LEU A 106 -8.49 -8.67 21.28
C LEU A 106 -6.97 -8.68 21.43
N ILE A 107 -6.46 -7.90 22.38
CA ILE A 107 -5.03 -7.91 22.75
C ILE A 107 -4.92 -8.55 24.14
N ASP A 108 -4.12 -9.60 24.25
CA ASP A 108 -3.83 -10.36 25.48
C ASP A 108 -5.08 -10.75 26.32
N SER A 109 -6.22 -11.02 25.68
CA SER A 109 -7.49 -11.18 26.42
C SER A 109 -8.58 -11.97 25.69
N THR A 110 -9.59 -12.45 26.44
CA THR A 110 -10.76 -13.17 25.93
C THR A 110 -11.90 -12.21 25.57
N LEU A 111 -12.73 -12.58 24.60
CA LEU A 111 -13.98 -11.85 24.34
C LEU A 111 -14.81 -11.91 25.63
N ASN A 112 -15.10 -10.77 26.23
CA ASN A 112 -15.73 -10.71 27.56
C ASN A 112 -17.22 -11.13 27.46
N GLU A 113 -17.70 -11.96 28.40
CA GLU A 113 -19.12 -12.33 28.53
C GLU A 113 -20.06 -11.11 28.65
N ARG A 114 -19.54 -9.94 29.04
CA ARG A 114 -20.29 -8.69 29.13
C ARG A 114 -20.65 -8.06 27.78
N LEU A 115 -19.93 -8.39 26.70
CA LEU A 115 -20.16 -7.81 25.37
C LEU A 115 -21.31 -8.49 24.62
N LEU A 116 -21.50 -9.81 24.75
CA LEU A 116 -22.58 -10.53 24.06
C LEU A 116 -23.99 -10.01 24.42
N PRO A 117 -24.34 -9.74 25.70
CA PRO A 117 -25.63 -9.17 26.06
C PRO A 117 -25.89 -7.79 25.45
N ILE A 118 -24.83 -7.04 25.14
CA ILE A 118 -24.95 -5.73 24.50
C ILE A 118 -25.21 -5.91 23.01
N MET A 119 -24.42 -6.77 22.36
CA MET A 119 -24.61 -7.14 20.96
C MET A 119 -25.99 -7.75 20.69
N ALA A 120 -26.56 -8.48 21.66
CA ALA A 120 -27.92 -9.00 21.56
C ALA A 120 -29.00 -7.91 21.44
N GLY A 121 -28.72 -6.69 21.90
CA GLY A 121 -29.58 -5.52 21.70
C GLY A 121 -29.43 -4.86 20.32
N TRP A 122 -28.43 -5.27 19.53
CA TRP A 122 -28.13 -4.67 18.23
C TRP A 122 -28.81 -5.42 17.09
N ALA A 123 -30.10 -5.12 16.88
CA ALA A 123 -30.94 -5.80 15.89
C ALA A 123 -30.48 -5.68 14.42
N SER A 124 -29.66 -4.68 14.09
CA SER A 124 -29.09 -4.48 12.74
C SER A 124 -27.72 -5.12 12.55
N LEU A 125 -27.12 -5.73 13.59
CA LEU A 125 -25.81 -6.35 13.49
C LEU A 125 -25.90 -7.62 12.66
N GLN A 126 -25.35 -7.58 11.44
CA GLN A 126 -25.36 -8.70 10.49
C GLN A 126 -24.01 -9.40 10.39
N SER A 127 -22.91 -8.67 10.58
CA SER A 127 -21.55 -9.18 10.38
C SER A 127 -20.69 -8.94 11.63
N LEU A 128 -20.05 -10.00 12.11
CA LEU A 128 -19.17 -9.98 13.28
C LEU A 128 -17.79 -10.53 12.92
N ASN A 129 -16.74 -9.77 13.20
CA ASN A 129 -15.36 -10.24 13.10
C ASN A 129 -14.71 -10.16 14.48
N VAL A 130 -14.14 -11.27 14.94
CA VAL A 130 -13.40 -11.35 16.21
C VAL A 130 -12.01 -11.87 15.91
N GLY A 131 -10.99 -11.12 16.28
CA GLY A 131 -9.58 -11.50 16.13
C GLY A 131 -8.79 -11.33 17.41
N ALA A 132 -7.65 -12.00 17.52
CA ALA A 132 -6.66 -11.74 18.56
C ALA A 132 -5.27 -11.48 17.96
N GLU A 133 -4.53 -10.54 18.56
CA GLU A 133 -3.18 -10.17 18.11
C GLU A 133 -2.19 -11.35 18.21
N TYR A 134 -1.36 -11.52 17.18
CA TYR A 134 -0.35 -12.57 17.11
C TYR A 134 0.91 -12.17 17.89
N ARG A 135 1.22 -12.88 18.98
CA ARG A 135 2.57 -12.88 19.57
C ARG A 135 3.33 -14.10 19.05
N PRO A 136 4.47 -13.93 18.34
CA PRO A 136 5.32 -15.07 18.01
C PRO A 136 5.78 -15.77 19.30
N ARG A 137 5.78 -17.11 19.30
CA ARG A 137 6.24 -17.90 20.44
C ARG A 137 7.70 -17.53 20.76
N SER A 138 7.97 -17.13 22.00
CA SER A 138 9.32 -17.09 22.56
C SER A 138 9.83 -18.53 22.71
N TYR A 139 10.85 -18.89 21.94
CA TYR A 139 11.53 -20.17 22.12
C TYR A 139 12.68 -20.00 23.11
N THR A 140 12.54 -20.55 24.31
CA THR A 140 13.64 -20.65 25.28
C THR A 140 14.36 -21.98 25.10
N MET A 141 15.64 -21.91 24.73
CA MET A 141 16.53 -23.06 24.61
C MET A 141 17.00 -23.47 26.02
N VAL A 142 16.60 -24.67 26.49
CA VAL A 142 17.09 -25.23 27.75
C VAL A 142 18.01 -26.42 27.46
N PRO A 143 19.23 -26.45 28.02
CA PRO A 143 20.09 -27.63 27.94
C PRO A 143 19.45 -28.78 28.76
N ASP A 144 19.06 -29.87 28.11
CA ASP A 144 18.85 -31.14 28.82
C ASP A 144 20.24 -31.68 29.15
N GLY A 145 20.50 -31.98 30.42
CA GLY A 145 21.79 -32.42 30.97
C GLY A 145 22.36 -33.74 30.40
N LYS A 146 21.95 -34.15 29.18
CA LYS A 146 22.48 -35.28 28.41
C LYS A 146 22.82 -34.93 26.95
N GLY A 147 23.15 -33.67 26.65
CA GLY A 147 23.71 -33.28 25.35
C GLY A 147 22.72 -33.27 24.17
N GLY A 148 21.42 -33.37 24.43
CA GLY A 148 20.34 -33.10 23.47
C GLY A 148 19.65 -31.76 23.79
N GLN A 149 19.28 -30.99 22.77
CA GLN A 149 18.51 -29.75 22.94
C GLN A 149 17.01 -30.09 23.02
N LYS A 150 16.33 -29.63 24.07
CA LYS A 150 14.86 -29.70 24.16
C LYS A 150 14.27 -28.30 24.04
N THR A 151 13.40 -28.11 23.04
CA THR A 151 12.62 -26.89 22.88
C THR A 151 11.45 -26.93 23.85
N ILE A 152 11.39 -26.00 24.80
CA ILE A 152 10.20 -25.81 25.63
C ILE A 152 9.47 -24.61 25.04
N SER A 153 8.26 -24.84 24.51
CA SER A 153 7.35 -23.74 24.18
C SER A 153 6.71 -23.24 25.47
N GLU A 154 6.85 -21.97 25.81
CA GLU A 154 5.94 -21.34 26.76
C GLU A 154 4.51 -21.45 26.18
N THR A 155 3.60 -22.09 26.92
CA THR A 155 2.18 -22.15 26.55
C THR A 155 1.59 -20.75 26.59
N THR A 156 1.44 -20.11 25.44
CA THR A 156 0.67 -18.90 25.27
C THR A 156 -0.81 -19.20 25.58
N PHE A 157 -1.41 -18.43 26.49
CA PHE A 157 -2.84 -18.51 26.79
C PHE A 157 -3.64 -18.13 25.52
N LEU A 158 -4.29 -19.11 24.88
CA LEU A 158 -5.16 -18.85 23.73
C LEU A 158 -6.46 -18.23 24.23
N PRO A 159 -6.86 -17.04 23.74
CA PRO A 159 -8.14 -16.48 24.10
C PRO A 159 -9.31 -17.41 23.74
N THR A 160 -10.25 -17.57 24.67
CA THR A 160 -11.45 -18.38 24.52
C THR A 160 -12.67 -17.50 24.21
N LEU A 161 -13.66 -18.07 23.52
CA LEU A 161 -14.96 -17.45 23.33
C LEU A 161 -15.86 -17.72 24.56
N PRO A 162 -16.76 -16.78 24.90
CA PRO A 162 -17.80 -16.96 25.92
C PRO A 162 -18.61 -18.24 25.74
N GLN A 163 -18.91 -18.92 26.85
CA GLN A 163 -19.63 -20.20 26.85
C GLN A 163 -21.16 -20.06 26.75
N THR A 164 -21.70 -18.84 26.84
CA THR A 164 -23.14 -18.55 26.83
C THR A 164 -23.43 -17.22 26.13
N GLY A 165 -24.68 -17.01 25.69
CA GLY A 165 -25.15 -15.72 25.16
C GLY A 165 -25.15 -15.60 23.63
N TRP A 166 -24.53 -16.53 22.92
CA TRP A 166 -24.52 -16.59 21.44
C TRP A 166 -25.92 -16.80 20.85
N ASP A 167 -26.78 -17.54 21.56
CA ASP A 167 -28.19 -17.78 21.23
C ASP A 167 -29.02 -16.49 21.12
N ARG A 168 -28.56 -15.42 21.76
CA ARG A 168 -29.24 -14.11 21.77
C ARG A 168 -28.88 -13.24 20.57
N LEU A 169 -27.85 -13.59 19.80
CA LEU A 169 -27.42 -12.85 18.62
C LEU A 169 -28.23 -13.33 17.39
N THR A 170 -29.49 -12.94 17.32
CA THR A 170 -30.46 -13.46 16.35
C THR A 170 -30.32 -12.89 14.94
N SER A 171 -29.60 -11.78 14.77
CA SER A 171 -29.43 -11.06 13.49
C SER A 171 -28.11 -11.36 12.78
N VAL A 172 -27.12 -11.94 13.48
CA VAL A 172 -25.77 -12.17 12.94
C VAL A 172 -25.79 -13.31 11.93
N ARG A 173 -25.47 -12.99 10.66
CA ARG A 173 -25.42 -13.93 9.54
C ARG A 173 -24.01 -14.28 9.10
N GLU A 174 -23.07 -13.37 9.33
CA GLU A 174 -21.67 -13.55 8.94
C GLU A 174 -20.79 -13.49 10.19
N LEU A 175 -19.90 -14.47 10.32
CA LEU A 175 -18.91 -14.52 11.38
C LEU A 175 -17.52 -14.77 10.81
N THR A 176 -16.59 -13.89 11.15
CA THR A 176 -15.15 -14.10 10.93
C THR A 176 -14.48 -14.30 12.28
N LEU A 177 -13.72 -15.39 12.42
CA LEU A 177 -12.81 -15.61 13.54
C LEU A 177 -11.38 -15.59 13.00
N SER A 178 -10.59 -14.63 13.47
CA SER A 178 -9.16 -14.53 13.16
C SER A 178 -8.30 -14.96 14.35
N THR A 179 -6.97 -14.95 14.16
CA THR A 179 -5.98 -15.82 14.81
C THR A 179 -6.08 -16.04 16.32
N ASN A 180 -5.58 -17.20 16.77
CA ASN A 180 -5.32 -17.59 18.17
C ASN A 180 -6.53 -17.86 19.07
N LEU A 181 -7.73 -18.10 18.52
CA LEU A 181 -8.89 -18.57 19.29
C LEU A 181 -8.95 -20.10 19.38
N ASN A 182 -9.49 -20.63 20.48
CA ASN A 182 -9.82 -22.06 20.59
C ASN A 182 -11.00 -22.42 19.67
N VAL A 183 -10.71 -23.03 18.52
CA VAL A 183 -11.67 -23.29 17.43
C VAL A 183 -12.70 -24.37 17.80
N ARG A 184 -12.27 -25.47 18.43
CA ARG A 184 -13.21 -26.53 18.86
C ARG A 184 -14.25 -25.98 19.81
N GLN A 185 -13.79 -25.24 20.83
CA GLN A 185 -14.72 -24.56 21.73
C GLN A 185 -15.60 -23.58 20.96
N ALA A 186 -15.04 -22.80 20.03
CA ALA A 186 -15.80 -21.86 19.23
C ALA A 186 -16.97 -22.52 18.50
N LEU A 187 -16.74 -23.56 17.68
CA LEU A 187 -17.79 -24.21 16.90
C LEU A 187 -18.97 -24.69 17.75
N SER A 188 -18.70 -25.26 18.93
CA SER A 188 -19.77 -25.67 19.86
C SER A 188 -20.67 -24.50 20.29
N GLN A 189 -20.09 -23.31 20.48
CA GLN A 189 -20.83 -22.11 20.84
C GLN A 189 -21.52 -21.48 19.65
N LEU A 190 -20.86 -21.48 18.49
CA LEU A 190 -21.41 -20.95 17.24
C LEU A 190 -22.64 -21.71 16.75
N SER A 191 -22.77 -23.00 17.11
CA SER A 191 -23.98 -23.79 16.84
C SER A 191 -25.27 -23.16 17.38
N ARG A 192 -25.13 -22.28 18.38
CA ARG A 192 -26.25 -21.57 18.99
C ARG A 192 -26.66 -20.32 18.25
N LEU A 193 -25.90 -19.86 17.25
CA LEU A 193 -26.28 -18.71 16.42
C LEU A 193 -27.36 -19.11 15.41
N PRO A 194 -28.62 -18.65 15.58
CA PRO A 194 -29.75 -19.19 14.82
C PRO A 194 -29.78 -18.73 13.35
N ALA A 195 -29.14 -17.59 13.05
CA ALA A 195 -29.15 -16.97 11.72
C ALA A 195 -27.81 -17.05 10.98
N LEU A 196 -26.81 -17.75 11.53
CA LEU A 196 -25.47 -17.81 10.93
C LEU A 196 -25.51 -18.52 9.57
N GLU A 197 -25.16 -17.83 8.50
CA GLU A 197 -25.13 -18.37 7.14
C GLU A 197 -23.69 -18.46 6.58
N SER A 198 -22.77 -17.60 7.02
CA SER A 198 -21.39 -17.55 6.54
C SER A 198 -20.39 -17.57 7.70
N LEU A 199 -19.42 -18.49 7.63
CA LEU A 199 -18.35 -18.63 8.62
C LEU A 199 -16.98 -18.57 7.96
N THR A 200 -16.13 -17.67 8.42
CA THR A 200 -14.73 -17.54 7.99
C THR A 200 -13.79 -17.75 9.16
N LEU A 201 -12.77 -18.58 8.97
CA LEU A 201 -11.77 -18.92 9.97
C LEU A 201 -10.35 -18.64 9.44
N TYR A 202 -9.56 -17.79 10.11
CA TYR A 202 -8.14 -17.51 9.80
C TYR A 202 -7.24 -17.96 10.96
N LEU A 203 -6.33 -18.91 10.72
CA LEU A 203 -5.69 -19.65 11.84
C LEU A 203 -4.21 -19.98 11.53
N TRP A 204 -3.26 -19.53 12.37
CA TRP A 204 -1.81 -19.64 12.10
C TRP A 204 -0.95 -20.31 13.21
N ASP A 205 -1.52 -21.17 14.07
CA ASP A 205 -0.69 -22.01 14.96
C ASP A 205 -1.29 -23.40 15.25
N THR A 206 -0.40 -24.38 15.41
CA THR A 206 -0.63 -25.82 15.29
C THR A 206 -1.05 -26.51 16.59
N SER A 207 -1.94 -27.48 16.39
CA SER A 207 -2.06 -28.80 17.03
C SER A 207 -2.88 -29.05 18.30
N ALA A 208 -3.30 -28.08 19.12
CA ALA A 208 -3.93 -28.45 20.41
C ALA A 208 -5.44 -28.79 20.35
N GLU A 209 -6.29 -28.07 19.61
CA GLU A 209 -7.75 -28.29 19.67
C GLU A 209 -8.48 -28.01 18.34
N LEU A 210 -8.11 -28.76 17.30
CA LEU A 210 -8.80 -28.69 16.01
C LEU A 210 -10.22 -29.30 16.10
N PRO A 211 -11.19 -28.79 15.32
CA PRO A 211 -12.51 -29.38 15.14
C PRO A 211 -12.48 -30.88 14.83
N THR A 212 -13.55 -31.58 15.16
CA THR A 212 -13.83 -32.97 14.77
C THR A 212 -14.97 -33.03 13.77
N ALA A 213 -15.22 -34.20 13.20
CA ALA A 213 -16.41 -34.45 12.37
C ALA A 213 -17.73 -34.07 13.07
N ALA A 214 -17.82 -34.26 14.39
CA ALA A 214 -19.02 -33.97 15.16
C ALA A 214 -19.26 -32.45 15.30
N ASP A 215 -18.19 -31.66 15.41
CA ASP A 215 -18.28 -30.21 15.61
C ASP A 215 -18.85 -29.51 14.37
N TRP A 216 -18.46 -29.94 13.16
CA TRP A 216 -19.04 -29.43 11.91
C TRP A 216 -20.52 -29.76 11.76
N ALA A 217 -20.96 -30.92 12.25
CA ALA A 217 -22.35 -31.33 12.17
C ALA A 217 -23.30 -30.43 12.99
N LEU A 218 -22.77 -29.59 13.88
CA LEU A 218 -23.55 -28.67 14.70
C LEU A 218 -23.98 -27.40 13.95
N LEU A 219 -23.52 -27.19 12.71
CA LEU A 219 -23.75 -25.97 11.94
C LEU A 219 -24.47 -26.21 10.60
N PRO A 220 -25.55 -27.02 10.54
CA PRO A 220 -26.20 -27.42 9.28
C PRO A 220 -26.83 -26.25 8.48
N GLN A 221 -27.00 -25.09 9.11
CA GLN A 221 -27.54 -23.87 8.51
C GLN A 221 -26.55 -23.14 7.59
N LEU A 222 -25.25 -23.44 7.67
CA LEU A 222 -24.23 -22.73 6.90
C LEU A 222 -24.44 -22.88 5.38
N ARG A 223 -24.29 -21.76 4.68
CA ARG A 223 -24.28 -21.64 3.22
C ARG A 223 -22.88 -21.33 2.70
N GLU A 224 -22.04 -20.70 3.50
CA GLU A 224 -20.66 -20.38 3.11
C GLU A 224 -19.69 -20.74 4.24
N LEU A 225 -18.58 -21.35 3.86
CA LEU A 225 -17.52 -21.71 4.78
C LEU A 225 -16.17 -21.40 4.15
N THR A 226 -15.36 -20.62 4.85
CA THR A 226 -13.97 -20.31 4.49
C THR A 226 -13.05 -20.75 5.62
N VAL A 227 -12.05 -21.56 5.31
CA VAL A 227 -11.05 -22.04 6.28
C VAL A 227 -9.65 -21.79 5.73
N ASN A 228 -8.90 -20.93 6.41
CA ASN A 228 -7.59 -20.46 5.98
C ASN A 228 -6.49 -20.81 6.98
N GLY A 229 -5.36 -21.33 6.48
CA GLY A 229 -4.13 -21.55 7.24
C GLY A 229 -3.97 -22.94 7.88
N PHE A 230 -4.79 -23.93 7.51
CA PHE A 230 -4.70 -25.29 8.06
C PHE A 230 -4.76 -26.39 7.02
N ASP A 231 -3.89 -27.39 7.20
CA ASP A 231 -3.97 -28.65 6.47
C ASP A 231 -5.29 -29.36 6.76
N THR A 232 -6.02 -29.70 5.70
CA THR A 232 -7.28 -30.44 5.81
C THR A 232 -7.02 -31.86 6.34
N ARG A 233 -7.87 -32.33 7.26
CA ARG A 233 -7.79 -33.66 7.84
C ARG A 233 -8.89 -34.58 7.30
N PRO A 234 -8.64 -35.89 7.12
CA PRO A 234 -9.67 -36.82 6.63
C PRO A 234 -10.94 -36.85 7.49
N ASP A 235 -10.85 -36.69 8.80
CA ASP A 235 -12.00 -36.67 9.71
C ASP A 235 -12.88 -35.43 9.54
N TRP A 236 -12.29 -34.27 9.19
CA TRP A 236 -13.05 -33.06 8.88
C TRP A 236 -13.98 -33.26 7.70
N LEU A 237 -13.50 -33.95 6.67
CA LEU A 237 -14.26 -34.20 5.45
C LEU A 237 -15.56 -34.96 5.75
N ILE A 238 -15.55 -35.88 6.72
CA ILE A 238 -16.77 -36.59 7.13
C ILE A 238 -17.80 -35.62 7.74
N GLY A 239 -17.34 -34.71 8.61
CA GLY A 239 -18.23 -33.72 9.26
C GLY A 239 -18.77 -32.68 8.30
N LEU A 240 -17.90 -32.12 7.46
CA LEU A 240 -18.25 -31.13 6.44
C LEU A 240 -19.24 -31.67 5.41
N GLY A 241 -19.17 -32.97 5.09
CA GLY A 241 -20.14 -33.62 4.21
C GLY A 241 -21.58 -33.56 4.73
N ARG A 242 -21.80 -33.24 6.02
CA ARG A 242 -23.14 -33.07 6.60
C ARG A 242 -23.72 -31.66 6.38
N LEU A 243 -22.91 -30.70 5.93
CA LEU A 243 -23.32 -29.32 5.64
C LEU A 243 -23.99 -29.23 4.25
N THR A 244 -25.09 -29.95 4.05
CA THR A 244 -25.72 -30.10 2.72
C THR A 244 -26.35 -28.82 2.15
N ASN A 245 -26.48 -27.76 2.96
CA ASN A 245 -26.92 -26.44 2.52
C ASN A 245 -25.79 -25.54 1.98
N LEU A 246 -24.55 -26.00 2.05
CA LEU A 246 -23.39 -25.22 1.64
C LEU A 246 -23.43 -24.93 0.13
N ARG A 247 -23.27 -23.66 -0.21
CA ARG A 247 -23.17 -23.12 -1.57
C ARG A 247 -21.75 -22.68 -1.92
N LYS A 248 -20.97 -22.22 -0.94
CA LYS A 248 -19.57 -21.84 -1.13
C LYS A 248 -18.67 -22.52 -0.11
N LEU A 249 -17.59 -23.11 -0.59
CA LEU A 249 -16.55 -23.71 0.22
C LEU A 249 -15.20 -23.20 -0.23
N THR A 250 -14.47 -22.55 0.68
CA THR A 250 -13.11 -22.07 0.46
C THR A 250 -12.15 -22.73 1.44
N PHE A 251 -11.07 -23.30 0.92
CA PHE A 251 -9.92 -23.74 1.69
C PHE A 251 -8.65 -23.06 1.19
N SER A 252 -7.87 -22.49 2.11
CA SER A 252 -6.47 -22.16 1.83
C SER A 252 -5.57 -22.96 2.79
N SER A 253 -4.80 -23.90 2.24
CA SER A 253 -3.99 -24.82 3.05
C SER A 253 -2.69 -25.26 2.41
N GLY A 254 -1.75 -25.69 3.26
CA GLY A 254 -0.50 -26.33 2.82
C GLY A 254 -0.69 -27.77 2.36
N GLN A 255 -1.70 -28.49 2.86
CA GLN A 255 -2.06 -29.86 2.44
C GLN A 255 -3.58 -30.03 2.28
N LEU A 256 -3.98 -30.54 1.11
CA LEU A 256 -5.35 -30.93 0.79
C LEU A 256 -5.47 -32.46 0.90
N ALA A 257 -6.38 -32.94 1.73
CA ALA A 257 -6.81 -34.33 1.84
C ALA A 257 -7.76 -34.69 0.68
N ASP A 258 -8.08 -35.97 0.52
CA ASP A 258 -8.98 -36.44 -0.54
C ASP A 258 -10.42 -35.96 -0.31
N MET A 259 -10.79 -34.85 -0.96
CA MET A 259 -12.11 -34.22 -0.84
C MET A 259 -13.22 -34.96 -1.57
N ASN A 260 -12.94 -36.04 -2.31
CA ASN A 260 -13.97 -36.70 -3.15
C ASN A 260 -15.17 -37.20 -2.35
N ALA A 261 -14.96 -37.63 -1.10
CA ALA A 261 -16.04 -38.06 -0.22
C ALA A 261 -17.02 -36.92 0.15
N LEU A 262 -16.60 -35.66 0.07
CA LEU A 262 -17.48 -34.51 0.28
C LEU A 262 -18.44 -34.30 -0.88
N PHE A 263 -17.95 -34.50 -2.09
CA PHE A 263 -18.66 -34.09 -3.30
C PHE A 263 -19.97 -34.87 -3.50
N THR A 264 -20.03 -36.13 -3.06
CA THR A 264 -21.27 -36.90 -3.07
C THR A 264 -22.36 -36.34 -2.16
N SER A 265 -21.99 -35.56 -1.14
CA SER A 265 -22.93 -35.03 -0.14
C SER A 265 -23.29 -33.56 -0.39
N LEU A 266 -22.37 -32.76 -0.92
CA LEU A 266 -22.53 -31.32 -1.14
C LEU A 266 -23.20 -30.99 -2.49
N GLN A 267 -24.39 -31.53 -2.73
CA GLN A 267 -25.10 -31.45 -4.02
C GLN A 267 -25.57 -30.02 -4.40
N ARG A 268 -25.55 -29.07 -3.45
CA ARG A 268 -25.92 -27.65 -3.63
C ARG A 268 -24.72 -26.72 -3.76
N LEU A 269 -23.49 -27.26 -3.76
CA LEU A 269 -22.29 -26.44 -3.80
C LEU A 269 -22.16 -25.78 -5.18
N GLU A 270 -22.17 -24.44 -5.19
CA GLU A 270 -22.09 -23.60 -6.38
C GLU A 270 -20.67 -23.09 -6.61
N THR A 271 -19.89 -22.88 -5.54
CA THR A 271 -18.53 -22.36 -5.58
C THR A 271 -17.59 -23.24 -4.76
N LEU A 272 -16.52 -23.69 -5.38
CA LEU A 272 -15.40 -24.38 -4.73
C LEU A 272 -14.12 -23.59 -4.99
N ASP A 273 -13.44 -23.20 -3.93
CA ASP A 273 -12.25 -22.37 -3.97
C ASP A 273 -11.16 -23.04 -3.14
N LEU A 274 -10.10 -23.48 -3.80
CA LEU A 274 -8.98 -24.19 -3.20
C LEU A 274 -7.69 -23.47 -3.57
N ASP A 275 -7.15 -22.74 -2.60
CA ASP A 275 -5.84 -22.12 -2.68
C ASP A 275 -4.82 -23.05 -2.00
N TYR A 276 -3.91 -23.62 -2.78
CA TYR A 276 -3.02 -24.69 -2.35
C TYR A 276 -1.56 -24.26 -2.29
N VAL A 277 -0.92 -24.48 -1.14
CA VAL A 277 0.49 -24.17 -0.88
C VAL A 277 1.27 -25.42 -0.46
N GLY A 278 1.06 -26.55 -1.14
CA GLY A 278 1.74 -27.81 -0.82
C GLY A 278 2.76 -28.31 -1.85
N PRO A 279 3.45 -29.44 -1.59
CA PRO A 279 4.54 -29.93 -2.43
C PRO A 279 4.14 -30.16 -3.90
N ALA A 280 5.11 -29.99 -4.81
CA ALA A 280 4.96 -29.96 -6.27
C ALA A 280 4.22 -31.15 -6.90
N ASP A 281 4.14 -32.29 -6.23
CA ASP A 281 3.87 -33.55 -6.91
C ASP A 281 2.40 -34.01 -6.95
N ARG A 282 1.45 -33.39 -6.23
CA ARG A 282 0.06 -33.90 -6.21
C ARG A 282 -1.02 -32.84 -5.97
N LEU A 283 -1.57 -32.25 -7.03
CA LEU A 283 -2.93 -31.74 -6.99
C LEU A 283 -3.87 -32.93 -6.68
N PRO A 284 -4.79 -32.85 -5.69
CA PRO A 284 -5.68 -33.95 -5.37
C PRO A 284 -6.50 -34.36 -6.60
N ARG A 285 -6.71 -35.67 -6.81
CA ARG A 285 -7.56 -36.15 -7.91
C ARG A 285 -9.02 -35.83 -7.58
N LEU A 286 -9.49 -34.64 -7.94
CA LEU A 286 -10.85 -34.18 -7.64
C LEU A 286 -11.84 -34.73 -8.69
N ARG A 287 -12.90 -35.40 -8.23
CA ARG A 287 -14.01 -35.92 -9.04
C ARG A 287 -15.15 -34.90 -9.07
N LEU A 288 -14.88 -33.75 -9.70
CA LEU A 288 -15.78 -32.59 -9.66
C LEU A 288 -17.14 -32.84 -10.32
N ALA A 289 -17.25 -33.83 -11.22
CA ALA A 289 -18.53 -34.25 -11.81
C ALA A 289 -19.57 -34.71 -10.77
N ALA A 290 -19.15 -35.03 -9.53
CA ALA A 290 -20.07 -35.34 -8.44
C ALA A 290 -20.78 -34.11 -7.85
N LEU A 291 -20.41 -32.88 -8.26
CA LEU A 291 -21.02 -31.62 -7.83
C LEU A 291 -21.91 -31.04 -8.96
N PRO A 292 -23.20 -31.38 -9.03
CA PRO A 292 -24.06 -31.01 -10.15
C PRO A 292 -24.43 -29.51 -10.19
N ALA A 293 -24.24 -28.78 -9.08
CA ALA A 293 -24.55 -27.35 -8.99
C ALA A 293 -23.32 -26.44 -9.18
N LEU A 294 -22.13 -27.00 -9.41
CA LEU A 294 -20.88 -26.25 -9.40
C LEU A 294 -20.80 -25.28 -10.58
N GLN A 295 -20.78 -23.98 -10.29
CA GLN A 295 -20.68 -22.91 -11.28
C GLN A 295 -19.34 -22.18 -11.25
N SER A 296 -18.68 -22.14 -10.09
CA SER A 296 -17.40 -21.47 -9.92
C SER A 296 -16.38 -22.41 -9.32
N LEU A 297 -15.25 -22.57 -10.00
CA LEU A 297 -14.11 -23.33 -9.51
C LEU A 297 -12.87 -22.43 -9.52
N HIS A 298 -12.30 -22.21 -8.34
CA HIS A 298 -11.00 -21.57 -8.19
C HIS A 298 -10.03 -22.61 -7.66
N LEU A 299 -9.03 -22.95 -8.46
CA LEU A 299 -7.88 -23.73 -8.04
C LEU A 299 -6.67 -22.85 -8.28
N SER A 300 -5.98 -22.44 -7.21
CA SER A 300 -4.76 -21.68 -7.35
C SER A 300 -3.62 -22.29 -6.56
N ARG A 301 -2.41 -21.99 -6.99
CA ARG A 301 -1.20 -22.49 -6.35
C ARG A 301 -0.11 -21.43 -6.29
N TYR A 302 0.48 -21.29 -5.11
CA TYR A 302 1.67 -20.46 -4.91
C TYR A 302 2.94 -21.31 -4.79
N GLY A 303 3.78 -21.30 -5.82
CA GLY A 303 5.09 -21.95 -5.84
C GLY A 303 5.30 -22.87 -7.04
N LYS A 304 6.55 -22.95 -7.54
CA LYS A 304 6.89 -23.66 -8.79
C LYS A 304 6.59 -25.16 -8.69
N GLU A 305 5.74 -25.66 -9.59
CA GLU A 305 5.56 -27.11 -9.79
C GLU A 305 6.72 -27.69 -10.61
N GLU A 306 7.39 -28.70 -10.07
CA GLU A 306 8.43 -29.44 -10.80
C GLU A 306 7.88 -30.20 -12.01
N LYS A 307 6.58 -30.57 -12.00
CA LYS A 307 5.95 -31.36 -13.06
C LYS A 307 4.61 -30.76 -13.46
N ALA A 308 4.35 -30.80 -14.76
CA ALA A 308 3.08 -30.39 -15.32
C ALA A 308 1.94 -31.36 -14.93
N VAL A 309 0.77 -30.82 -14.65
CA VAL A 309 -0.45 -31.53 -14.27
C VAL A 309 -1.40 -31.60 -15.47
N ASP A 310 -2.03 -32.76 -15.65
CA ASP A 310 -3.15 -32.95 -16.57
C ASP A 310 -4.47 -32.90 -15.79
N LEU A 311 -5.26 -31.86 -16.06
CA LEU A 311 -6.55 -31.64 -15.42
C LEU A 311 -7.74 -32.17 -16.23
N ASP A 312 -7.53 -32.85 -17.36
CA ASP A 312 -8.63 -33.38 -18.19
C ASP A 312 -9.52 -34.33 -17.38
N SER A 313 -8.89 -35.22 -16.61
CA SER A 313 -9.60 -36.18 -15.75
C SER A 313 -10.35 -35.53 -14.58
N THR A 314 -9.87 -34.38 -14.09
CA THR A 314 -10.47 -33.62 -12.98
C THR A 314 -11.75 -32.90 -13.43
N LEU A 315 -11.70 -32.29 -14.61
CA LEU A 315 -12.81 -31.54 -15.20
C LEU A 315 -13.76 -32.42 -16.04
N ALA A 316 -13.40 -33.68 -16.30
CA ALA A 316 -14.23 -34.62 -17.06
C ALA A 316 -15.65 -34.75 -16.46
N GLY A 317 -16.66 -34.52 -17.29
CA GLY A 317 -18.08 -34.62 -16.92
C GLY A 317 -18.66 -33.36 -16.26
N VAL A 318 -17.84 -32.35 -15.93
CA VAL A 318 -18.33 -31.07 -15.42
C VAL A 318 -18.83 -30.22 -16.59
N THR A 319 -20.10 -29.83 -16.57
CA THR A 319 -20.77 -29.10 -17.68
C THR A 319 -21.48 -27.83 -17.25
N THR A 320 -21.34 -27.43 -15.98
CA THR A 320 -22.10 -26.34 -15.35
C THR A 320 -21.27 -25.09 -15.07
N LEU A 321 -19.95 -25.12 -15.31
CA LEU A 321 -19.05 -24.03 -14.94
C LEU A 321 -19.31 -22.75 -15.72
N ARG A 322 -19.32 -21.64 -15.00
CA ARG A 322 -19.38 -20.27 -15.52
C ARG A 322 -18.11 -19.49 -15.22
N HIS A 323 -17.40 -19.86 -14.16
CA HIS A 323 -16.16 -19.22 -13.73
C HIS A 323 -15.12 -20.30 -13.44
N LEU A 324 -13.95 -20.19 -14.07
CA LEU A 324 -12.83 -21.09 -13.83
C LEU A 324 -11.54 -20.31 -13.64
N THR A 325 -10.84 -20.59 -12.55
CA THR A 325 -9.49 -20.13 -12.29
C THR A 325 -8.58 -21.33 -12.02
N LEU A 326 -7.42 -21.38 -12.69
CA LEU A 326 -6.39 -22.41 -12.52
C LEU A 326 -5.00 -21.81 -12.24
N ASP A 327 -4.96 -20.60 -11.68
CA ASP A 327 -3.75 -19.77 -11.62
C ASP A 327 -2.59 -20.43 -10.84
N GLY A 328 -1.37 -20.35 -11.38
CA GLY A 328 -0.16 -20.89 -10.76
C GLY A 328 -0.04 -22.43 -10.83
N ILE A 329 -0.99 -23.12 -11.48
CA ILE A 329 -0.92 -24.57 -11.72
C ILE A 329 -0.20 -24.79 -13.04
N ARG A 330 0.88 -25.58 -13.04
CA ARG A 330 1.64 -25.87 -14.26
C ARG A 330 0.87 -26.86 -15.12
N LEU A 331 0.33 -26.40 -16.24
CA LEU A 331 -0.49 -27.24 -17.12
C LEU A 331 0.34 -27.83 -18.25
N ALA A 332 0.17 -29.13 -18.52
CA ALA A 332 0.81 -29.75 -19.69
C ALA A 332 0.20 -29.22 -21.00
N ALA A 333 -1.11 -28.94 -20.98
CA ALA A 333 -1.87 -28.29 -22.04
C ALA A 333 -3.19 -27.77 -21.43
N LEU A 334 -3.91 -26.93 -22.18
CA LEU A 334 -5.28 -26.57 -21.80
C LEU A 334 -6.18 -27.82 -21.81
N PRO A 335 -6.93 -28.12 -20.73
CA PRO A 335 -7.80 -29.30 -20.67
C PRO A 335 -8.87 -29.29 -21.77
N ARG A 336 -8.99 -30.37 -22.53
CA ARG A 336 -10.05 -30.57 -23.52
C ARG A 336 -11.43 -30.69 -22.90
N SER A 337 -11.53 -31.25 -21.69
CA SER A 337 -12.80 -31.35 -20.96
C SER A 337 -13.38 -29.99 -20.58
N LEU A 338 -12.55 -28.93 -20.55
CA LEU A 338 -13.01 -27.55 -20.38
C LEU A 338 -14.07 -27.15 -21.42
N LEU A 339 -13.92 -27.65 -22.64
CA LEU A 339 -14.81 -27.35 -23.78
C LEU A 339 -16.24 -27.84 -23.57
N ALA A 340 -16.47 -28.73 -22.60
CA ALA A 340 -17.80 -29.15 -22.18
C ALA A 340 -18.58 -28.03 -21.43
N ASN A 341 -17.97 -26.86 -21.24
CA ASN A 341 -18.55 -25.70 -20.55
C ASN A 341 -18.66 -24.46 -21.46
N PRO A 342 -19.44 -24.50 -22.56
CA PRO A 342 -19.58 -23.37 -23.48
C PRO A 342 -20.23 -22.12 -22.84
N GLN A 343 -20.81 -22.27 -21.64
CA GLN A 343 -21.38 -21.20 -20.84
C GLN A 343 -20.37 -20.44 -19.96
N LEU A 344 -19.08 -20.79 -20.01
CA LEU A 344 -18.03 -20.06 -19.31
C LEU A 344 -18.08 -18.57 -19.65
N VAL A 345 -18.03 -17.75 -18.60
CA VAL A 345 -18.02 -16.29 -18.62
C VAL A 345 -16.63 -15.79 -18.28
N THR A 346 -15.94 -16.43 -17.32
CA THR A 346 -14.57 -16.05 -16.95
C THR A 346 -13.66 -17.27 -16.95
N LEU A 347 -12.46 -17.10 -17.52
CA LEU A 347 -11.39 -18.09 -17.56
C LEU A 347 -10.07 -17.43 -17.20
N SER A 348 -9.47 -17.85 -16.10
CA SER A 348 -8.15 -17.40 -15.66
C SER A 348 -7.17 -18.57 -15.63
N LEU A 349 -6.05 -18.39 -16.33
CA LEU A 349 -4.97 -19.36 -16.48
C LEU A 349 -3.64 -18.65 -16.23
N VAL A 350 -3.57 -17.77 -15.24
CA VAL A 350 -2.38 -16.95 -14.99
C VAL A 350 -1.25 -17.83 -14.46
N ASP A 351 -0.04 -17.67 -14.99
CA ASP A 351 1.15 -18.38 -14.49
C ASP A 351 1.02 -19.91 -14.58
N CYS A 352 0.46 -20.42 -15.69
CA CYS A 352 0.22 -21.86 -15.91
C CYS A 352 1.30 -22.54 -16.78
N GLU A 353 2.35 -21.82 -17.17
CA GLU A 353 3.39 -22.26 -18.12
C GLU A 353 2.87 -22.75 -19.49
N LEU A 354 1.70 -22.27 -19.92
CA LEU A 354 1.15 -22.62 -21.22
C LEU A 354 2.02 -22.05 -22.36
N THR A 355 2.37 -22.91 -23.32
CA THR A 355 3.13 -22.54 -24.52
C THR A 355 2.26 -22.31 -25.75
N ALA A 356 1.02 -22.77 -25.73
CA ALA A 356 0.05 -22.55 -26.80
C ALA A 356 -1.38 -22.68 -26.27
N LEU A 357 -2.32 -22.06 -27.00
CA LEU A 357 -3.76 -22.25 -26.82
C LEU A 357 -4.31 -23.16 -27.92
N PRO A 358 -5.21 -24.11 -27.62
CA PRO A 358 -5.80 -24.97 -28.62
C PRO A 358 -6.79 -24.21 -29.51
N GLU A 359 -6.94 -24.65 -30.76
CA GLU A 359 -7.88 -24.03 -31.71
C GLU A 359 -9.32 -24.04 -31.21
N SER A 360 -9.70 -25.07 -30.46
CA SER A 360 -11.04 -25.26 -29.90
C SER A 360 -11.44 -24.25 -28.81
N LEU A 361 -10.55 -23.36 -28.39
CA LEU A 361 -10.87 -22.30 -27.42
C LEU A 361 -12.01 -21.40 -27.92
N ASP A 362 -12.18 -21.28 -29.24
CA ASP A 362 -13.26 -20.51 -29.87
C ASP A 362 -14.67 -21.04 -29.58
N ASN A 363 -14.80 -22.26 -29.05
CA ASN A 363 -16.08 -22.81 -28.57
C ASN A 363 -16.64 -22.09 -27.33
N LEU A 364 -15.80 -21.39 -26.57
CA LEU A 364 -16.21 -20.65 -25.35
C LEU A 364 -16.86 -19.30 -25.71
N THR A 365 -17.88 -19.33 -26.57
CA THR A 365 -18.50 -18.14 -27.18
C THR A 365 -19.19 -17.19 -26.18
N ARG A 366 -19.40 -17.61 -24.93
CA ARG A 366 -19.95 -16.77 -23.86
C ARG A 366 -18.89 -16.07 -23.00
N LEU A 367 -17.61 -16.31 -23.27
CA LEU A 367 -16.52 -15.78 -22.48
C LEU A 367 -16.49 -14.25 -22.54
N GLU A 368 -16.50 -13.61 -21.37
CA GLU A 368 -16.41 -12.17 -21.19
C GLU A 368 -15.03 -11.76 -20.65
N GLU A 369 -14.35 -12.64 -19.91
CA GLU A 369 -13.03 -12.36 -19.32
C GLU A 369 -12.07 -13.52 -19.56
N LEU A 370 -10.91 -13.22 -20.13
CA LEU A 370 -9.83 -14.18 -20.39
C LEU A 370 -8.51 -13.63 -19.87
N HIS A 371 -7.93 -14.30 -18.88
CA HIS A 371 -6.65 -13.94 -18.28
C HIS A 371 -5.61 -15.03 -18.56
N LEU A 372 -4.53 -14.65 -19.24
CA LEU A 372 -3.47 -15.54 -19.70
C LEU A 372 -2.09 -15.07 -19.25
N ASP A 373 -2.02 -14.15 -18.29
CA ASP A 373 -0.76 -13.51 -17.91
C ASP A 373 0.28 -14.54 -17.47
N ARG A 374 1.57 -14.25 -17.71
CA ARG A 374 2.71 -15.08 -17.31
C ARG A 374 2.71 -16.49 -17.92
N ASN A 375 2.26 -16.64 -19.17
CA ASN A 375 2.38 -17.88 -19.93
C ASN A 375 3.28 -17.69 -21.14
N PRO A 376 4.32 -18.51 -21.38
CA PRO A 376 5.25 -18.34 -22.51
C PRO A 376 4.64 -18.74 -23.86
N LEU A 377 3.56 -18.06 -24.27
CA LEU A 377 2.74 -18.38 -25.44
C LEU A 377 3.43 -18.08 -26.77
N GLN A 378 4.31 -17.06 -26.81
CA GLN A 378 5.01 -16.52 -27.99
C GLN A 378 4.11 -15.93 -29.10
N THR A 379 2.94 -16.52 -29.33
CA THR A 379 1.92 -16.12 -30.29
C THR A 379 0.52 -16.30 -29.69
N LEU A 380 -0.42 -15.49 -30.15
CA LEU A 380 -1.84 -15.64 -29.83
C LEU A 380 -2.59 -16.12 -31.08
N PRO A 381 -3.34 -17.23 -31.02
CA PRO A 381 -3.98 -17.78 -32.23
C PRO A 381 -5.10 -16.86 -32.74
N ALA A 382 -5.26 -16.80 -34.06
CA ALA A 382 -6.24 -15.94 -34.71
C ALA A 382 -7.69 -16.22 -34.27
N LEU A 383 -7.98 -17.44 -33.83
CA LEU A 383 -9.31 -17.85 -33.38
C LEU A 383 -9.79 -17.13 -32.11
N VAL A 384 -8.89 -16.51 -31.32
CA VAL A 384 -9.27 -15.66 -30.17
C VAL A 384 -10.21 -14.53 -30.59
N GLY A 385 -10.08 -14.01 -31.81
CA GLY A 385 -10.99 -13.00 -32.37
C GLY A 385 -12.45 -13.43 -32.48
N ARG A 386 -12.75 -14.73 -32.41
CA ARG A 386 -14.13 -15.27 -32.44
C ARG A 386 -14.85 -15.17 -31.10
N LEU A 387 -14.14 -14.88 -30.01
CA LEU A 387 -14.70 -14.73 -28.66
C LEU A 387 -15.37 -13.35 -28.50
N THR A 388 -16.36 -13.07 -29.35
CA THR A 388 -16.95 -11.72 -29.55
C THR A 388 -17.64 -11.10 -28.33
N ARG A 389 -17.83 -11.86 -27.25
CA ARG A 389 -18.34 -11.36 -25.97
C ARG A 389 -17.25 -10.89 -25.01
N LEU A 390 -15.97 -11.11 -25.33
CA LEU A 390 -14.86 -10.67 -24.49
C LEU A 390 -14.94 -9.16 -24.23
N ARG A 391 -14.86 -8.83 -22.95
CA ARG A 391 -14.81 -7.48 -22.38
C ARG A 391 -13.43 -7.19 -21.80
N GLN A 392 -12.75 -8.21 -21.28
CA GLN A 392 -11.41 -8.12 -20.72
C GLN A 392 -10.52 -9.22 -21.28
N LEU A 393 -9.33 -8.82 -21.74
CA LEU A 393 -8.29 -9.73 -22.20
C LEU A 393 -6.95 -9.32 -21.59
N SER A 394 -6.33 -10.24 -20.86
CA SER A 394 -5.05 -10.05 -20.19
C SER A 394 -3.98 -10.98 -20.75
N LEU A 395 -2.90 -10.40 -21.25
CA LEU A 395 -1.81 -11.05 -21.98
C LEU A 395 -0.44 -10.58 -21.46
N ASP A 396 -0.34 -10.17 -20.20
CA ASP A 396 0.90 -9.63 -19.65
C ASP A 396 1.96 -10.74 -19.52
N ARG A 397 3.23 -10.44 -19.81
CA ARG A 397 4.35 -11.40 -19.67
C ARG A 397 4.12 -12.73 -20.41
N CYS A 398 3.63 -12.65 -21.65
CA CYS A 398 3.30 -13.83 -22.46
C CYS A 398 4.34 -14.19 -23.53
N GLU A 399 5.49 -13.49 -23.54
CA GLU A 399 6.54 -13.58 -24.57
C GLU A 399 6.03 -13.30 -26.00
N LEU A 400 4.89 -12.63 -26.15
CA LEU A 400 4.25 -12.40 -27.44
C LEU A 400 5.12 -11.52 -28.33
N THR A 401 5.33 -11.97 -29.58
CA THR A 401 6.07 -11.19 -30.59
C THR A 401 5.13 -10.37 -31.48
N GLU A 402 3.87 -10.79 -31.61
CA GLU A 402 2.82 -10.06 -32.32
C GLU A 402 1.43 -10.36 -31.76
N LEU A 403 0.48 -9.48 -32.09
CA LEU A 403 -0.95 -9.66 -31.84
C LEU A 403 -1.68 -9.94 -33.16
N PRO A 404 -2.59 -10.93 -33.22
CA PRO A 404 -3.26 -11.29 -34.46
C PRO A 404 -4.27 -10.22 -34.88
N ALA A 405 -4.39 -9.98 -36.20
CA ALA A 405 -5.32 -8.99 -36.75
C ALA A 405 -6.79 -9.30 -36.41
N THR A 406 -7.14 -10.54 -36.11
CA THR A 406 -8.50 -10.92 -35.71
C THR A 406 -8.92 -10.35 -34.36
N LEU A 407 -8.01 -9.84 -33.52
CA LEU A 407 -8.38 -9.15 -32.28
C LEU A 407 -9.34 -7.98 -32.51
N GLY A 408 -9.24 -7.29 -33.66
CA GLY A 408 -10.17 -6.21 -34.03
C GLY A 408 -11.64 -6.63 -34.09
N GLN A 409 -11.93 -7.93 -34.15
CA GLN A 409 -13.29 -8.48 -34.16
C GLN A 409 -13.96 -8.50 -32.78
N LEU A 410 -13.21 -8.26 -31.69
CA LEU A 410 -13.71 -8.28 -30.32
C LEU A 410 -14.49 -7.00 -29.98
N GLY A 411 -15.62 -6.77 -30.64
CA GLY A 411 -16.38 -5.51 -30.57
C GLY A 411 -16.90 -5.11 -29.17
N GLN A 412 -16.91 -6.03 -28.20
CA GLN A 412 -17.29 -5.78 -26.80
C GLN A 412 -16.08 -5.52 -25.88
N LEU A 413 -14.85 -5.60 -26.39
CA LEU A 413 -13.64 -5.48 -25.59
C LEU A 413 -13.53 -4.06 -25.02
N THR A 414 -13.39 -3.97 -23.71
CA THR A 414 -13.27 -2.73 -22.95
C THR A 414 -11.87 -2.52 -22.36
N TYR A 415 -11.19 -3.62 -22.03
CA TYR A 415 -9.88 -3.65 -21.42
C TYR A 415 -8.97 -4.65 -22.15
N LEU A 416 -7.80 -4.19 -22.60
CA LEU A 416 -6.76 -5.03 -23.19
C LEU A 416 -5.42 -4.67 -22.57
N THR A 417 -4.77 -5.65 -21.94
CA THR A 417 -3.39 -5.52 -21.47
C THR A 417 -2.50 -6.58 -22.09
N ALA A 418 -1.32 -6.16 -22.54
CA ALA A 418 -0.29 -7.00 -23.14
C ALA A 418 1.10 -6.49 -22.76
N THR A 419 1.30 -6.17 -21.48
CA THR A 419 2.55 -5.60 -20.98
C THR A 419 3.67 -6.63 -20.87
N GLN A 420 4.92 -6.17 -20.91
CA GLN A 420 6.09 -7.05 -20.73
C GLN A 420 6.12 -8.21 -21.73
N ASN A 421 5.86 -7.90 -23.00
CA ASN A 421 6.00 -8.83 -24.13
C ASN A 421 7.13 -8.33 -25.06
N HIS A 422 7.23 -8.91 -26.26
CA HIS A 422 8.19 -8.57 -27.31
C HIS A 422 7.49 -7.99 -28.54
N LEU A 423 6.39 -7.27 -28.35
CA LEU A 423 5.61 -6.71 -29.44
C LEU A 423 6.40 -5.58 -30.11
N THR A 424 6.65 -5.72 -31.41
CA THR A 424 7.33 -4.69 -32.22
C THR A 424 6.35 -3.74 -32.92
N ARG A 425 5.10 -4.18 -33.09
CA ARG A 425 3.99 -3.42 -33.69
C ARG A 425 2.65 -3.89 -33.14
N LEU A 426 1.63 -3.06 -33.29
CA LEU A 426 0.23 -3.43 -33.06
C LEU A 426 -0.52 -3.54 -34.41
N PRO A 427 -1.51 -4.43 -34.55
CA PRO A 427 -2.24 -4.58 -35.81
C PRO A 427 -3.21 -3.40 -36.03
N GLU A 428 -3.32 -2.95 -37.29
CA GLU A 428 -4.24 -1.88 -37.70
C GLU A 428 -5.71 -2.18 -37.35
N SER A 429 -6.07 -3.45 -37.23
CA SER A 429 -7.44 -3.85 -36.86
C SER A 429 -7.82 -3.47 -35.42
N LEU A 430 -6.87 -3.15 -34.52
CA LEU A 430 -7.21 -2.68 -33.17
C LEU A 430 -8.15 -1.47 -33.19
N GLY A 431 -8.04 -0.59 -34.20
CA GLY A 431 -8.95 0.56 -34.37
C GLY A 431 -10.43 0.20 -34.52
N GLN A 432 -10.77 -1.07 -34.72
CA GLN A 432 -12.16 -1.56 -34.83
C GLN A 432 -12.83 -1.78 -33.47
N LEU A 433 -12.07 -1.78 -32.36
CA LEU A 433 -12.56 -2.07 -31.01
C LEU A 433 -13.37 -0.90 -30.41
N ARG A 434 -14.60 -0.71 -30.87
CA ARG A 434 -15.43 0.48 -30.56
C ARG A 434 -15.69 0.71 -29.07
N GLN A 435 -15.64 -0.33 -28.24
CA GLN A 435 -15.87 -0.24 -26.79
C GLN A 435 -14.58 -0.17 -25.96
N LEU A 436 -13.40 -0.23 -26.59
CA LEU A 436 -12.13 -0.25 -25.87
C LEU A 436 -11.93 1.08 -25.14
N ARG A 437 -11.82 1.00 -23.82
CA ARG A 437 -11.59 2.15 -22.94
C ARG A 437 -10.15 2.22 -22.46
N ASP A 438 -9.52 1.06 -22.34
CA ASP A 438 -8.23 0.92 -21.72
C ASP A 438 -7.35 -0.04 -22.53
N LEU A 439 -6.24 0.51 -23.03
CA LEU A 439 -5.21 -0.24 -23.74
C LEU A 439 -3.87 -0.07 -23.03
N ASN A 440 -3.28 -1.17 -22.57
CA ASN A 440 -1.95 -1.19 -21.98
C ASN A 440 -1.01 -2.12 -22.75
N VAL A 441 -0.01 -1.53 -23.40
CA VAL A 441 1.01 -2.20 -24.22
C VAL A 441 2.43 -1.83 -23.77
N SER A 442 2.54 -1.45 -22.50
CA SER A 442 3.79 -0.97 -21.91
C SER A 442 4.83 -2.07 -21.75
N MET A 443 6.11 -1.71 -21.66
CA MET A 443 7.21 -2.66 -21.53
C MET A 443 7.26 -3.65 -22.71
N ASN A 444 7.29 -3.11 -23.94
CA ASN A 444 7.40 -3.87 -25.20
C ASN A 444 8.50 -3.25 -26.07
N ASP A 445 8.59 -3.67 -27.33
CA ASP A 445 9.56 -3.18 -28.32
C ASP A 445 8.89 -2.33 -29.42
N LEU A 446 7.75 -1.67 -29.11
CA LEU A 446 6.98 -0.91 -30.08
C LEU A 446 7.76 0.32 -30.56
N THR A 447 7.88 0.47 -31.88
CA THR A 447 8.55 1.63 -32.51
C THR A 447 7.58 2.73 -32.96
N ASP A 448 6.32 2.36 -33.21
CA ASP A 448 5.21 3.26 -33.55
C ASP A 448 3.87 2.66 -33.09
N LEU A 449 2.83 3.48 -33.07
CA LEU A 449 1.44 3.08 -32.84
C LEU A 449 0.65 3.15 -34.17
N PRO A 450 -0.28 2.20 -34.44
CA PRO A 450 -1.01 2.20 -35.69
C PRO A 450 -1.98 3.38 -35.76
N GLY A 451 -2.04 4.03 -36.93
CA GLY A 451 -2.86 5.21 -37.14
C GLY A 451 -4.36 4.94 -37.01
N SER A 452 -4.79 3.67 -37.04
CA SER A 452 -6.17 3.28 -36.76
C SER A 452 -6.63 3.50 -35.33
N LEU A 453 -5.75 3.67 -34.34
CA LEU A 453 -6.14 3.91 -32.94
C LEU A 453 -6.98 5.19 -32.77
N ARG A 454 -6.86 6.16 -33.70
CA ARG A 454 -7.74 7.34 -33.77
C ARG A 454 -9.23 7.01 -33.96
N GLN A 455 -9.56 5.78 -34.39
CA GLN A 455 -10.92 5.32 -34.65
C GLN A 455 -11.62 4.76 -33.41
N LEU A 456 -10.91 4.66 -32.29
CA LEU A 456 -11.42 4.14 -31.01
C LEU A 456 -12.20 5.23 -30.27
N PRO A 457 -13.55 5.26 -30.33
CA PRO A 457 -14.31 6.40 -29.83
C PRO A 457 -14.40 6.44 -28.30
N ALA A 458 -14.19 5.30 -27.64
CA ALA A 458 -14.33 5.14 -26.20
C ALA A 458 -12.98 5.09 -25.46
N LEU A 459 -11.84 5.18 -26.16
CA LEU A 459 -10.52 5.03 -25.54
C LEU A 459 -10.26 6.19 -24.58
N GLU A 460 -10.16 5.88 -23.29
CA GLU A 460 -9.89 6.85 -22.23
C GLU A 460 -8.43 6.79 -21.78
N ARG A 461 -7.84 5.59 -21.73
CA ARG A 461 -6.47 5.34 -21.26
C ARG A 461 -5.65 4.59 -22.31
N LEU A 462 -4.49 5.15 -22.64
CA LEU A 462 -3.42 4.45 -23.36
C LEU A 462 -2.15 4.45 -22.51
N ALA A 463 -1.66 3.27 -22.17
CA ALA A 463 -0.36 3.09 -21.56
C ALA A 463 0.59 2.37 -22.53
N ALA A 464 1.69 3.04 -22.88
CA ALA A 464 2.74 2.53 -23.75
C ALA A 464 4.14 2.95 -23.23
N PHE A 465 4.32 3.03 -21.91
CA PHE A 465 5.61 3.38 -21.32
C PHE A 465 6.62 2.24 -21.48
N THR A 466 7.92 2.53 -21.41
CA THR A 466 9.00 1.55 -21.61
C THR A 466 8.84 0.84 -22.96
N ASN A 467 8.93 1.59 -24.05
CA ASN A 467 8.90 1.10 -25.43
C ASN A 467 9.99 1.82 -26.25
N GLN A 468 9.95 1.72 -27.57
CA GLN A 468 10.89 2.36 -28.49
C GLN A 468 10.19 3.42 -29.37
N LEU A 469 9.08 4.00 -28.90
CA LEU A 469 8.28 4.93 -29.69
C LEU A 469 9.09 6.18 -30.04
N THR A 470 9.13 6.51 -31.32
CA THR A 470 9.85 7.69 -31.84
C THR A 470 8.94 8.87 -32.15
N ARG A 471 7.62 8.62 -32.26
CA ARG A 471 6.61 9.62 -32.61
C ARG A 471 5.56 9.74 -31.52
N PHE A 472 5.14 10.97 -31.25
CA PHE A 472 4.06 11.26 -30.32
C PHE A 472 2.70 11.01 -31.01
N PRO A 473 1.76 10.25 -30.39
CA PRO A 473 0.51 9.83 -31.02
C PRO A 473 -0.58 10.91 -30.92
N VAL A 474 -0.45 11.94 -31.75
CA VAL A 474 -1.31 13.13 -31.69
C VAL A 474 -2.72 12.89 -32.20
N GLU A 475 -2.91 11.85 -33.00
CA GLU A 475 -4.19 11.42 -33.54
C GLU A 475 -5.17 10.87 -32.48
N LEU A 476 -4.75 10.74 -31.21
CA LEU A 476 -5.54 10.21 -30.10
C LEU A 476 -6.32 11.30 -29.34
N ALA A 477 -7.00 12.21 -30.04
CA ALA A 477 -7.74 13.33 -29.43
C ALA A 477 -8.80 12.94 -28.38
N GLN A 478 -9.24 11.68 -28.39
CA GLN A 478 -10.22 11.15 -27.43
C GLN A 478 -9.65 10.85 -26.04
N VAL A 479 -8.34 10.58 -25.90
CA VAL A 479 -7.79 10.03 -24.66
C VAL A 479 -7.77 11.04 -23.52
N ARG A 480 -7.90 10.53 -22.30
CA ARG A 480 -7.77 11.31 -21.05
C ARG A 480 -6.46 11.04 -20.34
N HIS A 481 -5.90 9.85 -20.50
CA HIS A 481 -4.66 9.45 -19.85
C HIS A 481 -3.73 8.85 -20.89
N LEU A 482 -2.57 9.46 -21.07
CA LEU A 482 -1.56 9.07 -22.04
C LEU A 482 -0.22 8.87 -21.33
N TYR A 483 0.22 7.61 -21.22
CA TYR A 483 1.46 7.25 -20.55
C TYR A 483 2.51 6.81 -21.56
N LEU A 484 3.52 7.66 -21.77
CA LEU A 484 4.56 7.49 -22.80
C LEU A 484 5.98 7.59 -22.21
N SER A 485 6.12 7.40 -20.90
CA SER A 485 7.43 7.45 -20.24
C SER A 485 8.39 6.39 -20.78
N ASP A 486 9.70 6.60 -20.67
CA ASP A 486 10.75 5.65 -21.09
C ASP A 486 10.58 5.21 -22.56
N ASN A 487 10.57 6.16 -23.49
CA ASN A 487 10.49 5.94 -24.93
C ASN A 487 11.63 6.70 -25.64
N GLN A 488 11.57 6.80 -26.97
CA GLN A 488 12.56 7.49 -27.81
C GLN A 488 11.99 8.78 -28.44
N LEU A 489 11.04 9.43 -27.76
CA LEU A 489 10.41 10.65 -28.25
C LEU A 489 11.41 11.82 -28.20
N THR A 490 11.72 12.39 -29.36
CA THR A 490 12.66 13.53 -29.47
C THR A 490 11.95 14.88 -29.46
N ASN A 491 10.65 14.91 -29.79
CA ASN A 491 9.82 16.09 -29.80
C ASN A 491 8.35 15.74 -29.49
N VAL A 492 7.62 16.75 -29.01
CA VAL A 492 6.15 16.76 -28.95
C VAL A 492 5.66 17.73 -30.03
N PRO A 493 4.80 17.33 -30.98
CA PRO A 493 4.37 18.17 -32.09
C PRO A 493 3.36 19.23 -31.65
N ASP A 494 3.23 20.32 -32.42
CA ASP A 494 2.28 21.40 -32.13
C ASP A 494 0.82 20.92 -32.01
N ALA A 495 0.44 19.88 -32.75
CA ALA A 495 -0.89 19.31 -32.69
C ALA A 495 -1.24 18.68 -31.31
N VAL A 496 -0.28 18.57 -30.37
CA VAL A 496 -0.59 18.16 -28.98
C VAL A 496 -1.67 19.04 -28.34
N GLY A 497 -1.76 20.31 -28.73
CA GLY A 497 -2.80 21.24 -28.26
C GLY A 497 -4.23 20.84 -28.65
N GLU A 498 -4.40 19.87 -29.55
CA GLU A 498 -5.70 19.30 -29.94
C GLU A 498 -6.22 18.26 -28.94
N LEU A 499 -5.35 17.73 -28.05
CA LEU A 499 -5.71 16.72 -27.04
C LEU A 499 -6.45 17.34 -25.83
N ARG A 500 -7.51 18.13 -26.07
CA ARG A 500 -8.23 18.95 -25.06
C ARG A 500 -8.86 18.17 -23.91
N ARG A 501 -9.02 16.85 -24.08
CA ARG A 501 -9.58 15.93 -23.06
C ARG A 501 -8.51 15.34 -22.13
N LEU A 502 -7.24 15.54 -22.45
CA LEU A 502 -6.13 14.96 -21.72
C LEU A 502 -6.07 15.53 -20.30
N ARG A 503 -6.03 14.64 -19.31
CA ARG A 503 -5.91 14.92 -17.87
C ARG A 503 -4.57 14.49 -17.32
N SER A 504 -3.99 13.42 -17.85
CA SER A 504 -2.67 12.94 -17.42
C SER A 504 -1.79 12.68 -18.63
N LEU A 505 -0.60 13.29 -18.63
CA LEU A 505 0.42 13.08 -19.64
C LEU A 505 1.75 12.77 -18.95
N THR A 506 2.29 11.57 -19.20
CA THR A 506 3.63 11.20 -18.72
C THR A 506 4.59 11.04 -19.87
N LEU A 507 5.68 11.80 -19.82
CA LEU A 507 6.72 11.85 -20.84
C LEU A 507 8.13 11.67 -20.22
N ALA A 508 8.21 11.24 -18.97
CA ALA A 508 9.48 11.08 -18.28
C ALA A 508 10.38 10.06 -18.99
N GLY A 509 11.70 10.20 -18.96
CA GLY A 509 12.62 9.23 -19.57
C GLY A 509 12.63 9.23 -21.10
N ASN A 510 12.41 10.39 -21.74
CA ASN A 510 12.51 10.55 -23.19
C ASN A 510 13.66 11.52 -23.54
N PRO A 511 14.20 11.51 -24.77
CA PRO A 511 15.20 12.48 -25.20
C PRO A 511 14.61 13.84 -25.64
N LEU A 512 13.54 14.35 -24.99
CA LEU A 512 12.92 15.63 -25.38
C LEU A 512 13.85 16.81 -25.07
N THR A 513 14.03 17.71 -26.04
CA THR A 513 14.86 18.93 -25.89
C THR A 513 14.05 20.19 -25.66
N SER A 514 12.78 20.19 -26.07
CA SER A 514 11.83 21.29 -25.90
C SER A 514 10.39 20.77 -25.90
N LEU A 515 9.45 21.63 -25.50
CA LEU A 515 8.01 21.42 -25.63
C LEU A 515 7.40 22.53 -26.49
N PRO A 516 6.36 22.25 -27.29
CA PRO A 516 5.70 23.26 -28.10
C PRO A 516 4.88 24.22 -27.23
N GLU A 517 4.69 25.46 -27.69
CA GLU A 517 3.82 26.44 -27.02
C GLU A 517 2.36 25.95 -26.93
N THR A 518 1.94 25.10 -27.86
CA THR A 518 0.59 24.50 -27.84
C THR A 518 0.35 23.55 -26.68
N ILE A 519 1.37 23.13 -25.92
CA ILE A 519 1.18 22.34 -24.68
C ILE A 519 0.26 23.08 -23.69
N GLY A 520 0.33 24.41 -23.66
CA GLY A 520 -0.53 25.25 -22.81
C GLY A 520 -2.02 25.20 -23.15
N GLN A 521 -2.39 24.60 -24.28
CA GLN A 521 -3.77 24.44 -24.72
C GLN A 521 -4.46 23.20 -24.13
N LEU A 522 -3.75 22.39 -23.34
CA LEU A 522 -4.31 21.22 -22.66
C LEU A 522 -5.13 21.64 -21.44
N ASP A 523 -6.30 22.24 -21.68
CA ASP A 523 -7.14 22.90 -20.66
C ASP A 523 -7.62 21.95 -19.55
N SER A 524 -7.65 20.64 -19.83
CA SER A 524 -8.06 19.60 -18.89
C SER A 524 -6.89 18.95 -18.14
N LEU A 525 -5.64 19.32 -18.41
CA LEU A 525 -4.47 18.63 -17.88
C LEU A 525 -4.32 18.88 -16.36
N GLU A 526 -4.28 17.79 -15.60
CA GLU A 526 -4.15 17.75 -14.15
C GLU A 526 -2.76 17.26 -13.74
N MET A 527 -2.13 16.38 -14.52
CA MET A 527 -0.82 15.81 -14.25
C MET A 527 0.08 15.86 -15.48
N LEU A 528 1.30 16.38 -15.27
CA LEU A 528 2.36 16.41 -16.27
C LEU A 528 3.69 15.95 -15.65
N THR A 529 4.27 14.88 -16.20
CA THR A 529 5.62 14.42 -15.80
C THR A 529 6.58 14.52 -16.99
N LEU A 530 7.72 15.16 -16.75
CA LEU A 530 8.73 15.50 -17.75
C LEU A 530 10.14 15.14 -17.26
N GLY A 531 10.25 14.37 -16.19
CA GLY A 531 11.51 13.94 -15.59
C GLY A 531 12.43 13.22 -16.56
N ASP A 532 13.73 13.19 -16.30
CA ASP A 532 14.69 12.40 -17.07
C ASP A 532 14.63 12.70 -18.58
N ASN A 533 14.58 13.99 -18.93
CA ASN A 533 14.59 14.48 -20.31
C ASN A 533 15.81 15.38 -20.56
N GLN A 534 15.87 16.05 -21.72
CA GLN A 534 16.94 16.98 -22.08
C GLN A 534 16.43 18.42 -22.25
N LEU A 535 15.32 18.78 -21.60
CA LEU A 535 14.66 20.07 -21.75
C LEU A 535 15.60 21.19 -21.30
N THR A 536 15.84 22.17 -22.18
CA THR A 536 16.66 23.35 -21.86
C THR A 536 15.82 24.54 -21.37
N ALA A 537 14.54 24.58 -21.73
CA ALA A 537 13.57 25.57 -21.30
C ALA A 537 12.15 24.98 -21.32
N LEU A 538 11.22 25.63 -20.61
CA LEU A 538 9.79 25.38 -20.73
C LEU A 538 9.14 26.50 -21.57
N PRO A 539 8.10 26.21 -22.38
CA PRO A 539 7.40 27.22 -23.16
C PRO A 539 6.66 28.22 -22.26
N GLN A 540 6.48 29.45 -22.73
CA GLN A 540 5.77 30.48 -21.94
C GLN A 540 4.32 30.10 -21.70
N ARG A 541 3.68 29.38 -22.63
CA ARG A 541 2.30 28.92 -22.44
C ARG A 541 2.13 27.79 -21.43
N ILE A 542 3.20 27.25 -20.82
CA ILE A 542 3.05 26.26 -19.73
C ILE A 542 2.14 26.79 -18.60
N GLY A 543 2.19 28.10 -18.32
CA GLY A 543 1.34 28.77 -17.33
C GLY A 543 -0.16 28.77 -17.65
N GLN A 544 -0.57 28.38 -18.87
CA GLN A 544 -1.98 28.31 -19.28
C GLN A 544 -2.67 27.02 -18.81
N LEU A 545 -1.92 26.04 -18.29
CA LEU A 545 -2.44 24.78 -17.77
C LEU A 545 -3.18 24.97 -16.43
N SER A 546 -4.34 25.63 -16.48
CA SER A 546 -5.06 26.11 -15.28
C SER A 546 -5.54 25.01 -14.33
N ARG A 547 -5.63 23.76 -14.79
CA ARG A 547 -6.05 22.59 -13.98
C ARG A 547 -4.89 21.77 -13.47
N LEU A 548 -3.65 22.11 -13.83
CA LEU A 548 -2.49 21.32 -13.48
C LEU A 548 -2.30 21.32 -11.96
N SER A 549 -2.42 20.14 -11.36
CA SER A 549 -2.25 19.91 -9.92
C SER A 549 -0.92 19.24 -9.60
N TRP A 550 -0.34 18.50 -10.54
CA TRP A 550 0.94 17.81 -10.38
C TRP A 550 1.91 18.14 -11.53
N LEU A 551 3.09 18.62 -11.18
CA LEU A 551 4.17 18.91 -12.13
C LEU A 551 5.50 18.30 -11.67
N GLU A 552 6.12 17.50 -12.53
CA GLU A 552 7.43 16.89 -12.28
C GLU A 552 8.40 17.25 -13.42
N LEU A 553 9.56 17.80 -13.04
CA LEU A 553 10.58 18.38 -13.94
C LEU A 553 12.00 17.87 -13.64
N GLY A 554 12.14 16.73 -12.95
CA GLY A 554 13.43 16.20 -12.50
C GLY A 554 14.41 15.91 -13.64
N ASN A 555 15.72 15.90 -13.35
CA ASN A 555 16.77 15.42 -14.26
C ASN A 555 16.64 15.99 -15.70
N ASN A 556 16.67 17.31 -15.83
CA ASN A 556 16.62 18.03 -17.11
C ASN A 556 17.79 19.02 -17.22
N ARG A 557 17.80 19.89 -18.23
CA ARG A 557 18.83 20.92 -18.47
C ARG A 557 18.28 22.34 -18.30
N LEU A 558 17.23 22.52 -17.50
CA LEU A 558 16.57 23.81 -17.29
C LEU A 558 17.49 24.76 -16.50
N ARG A 559 17.84 25.89 -17.12
CA ARG A 559 18.60 26.98 -16.46
C ARG A 559 17.71 28.04 -15.82
N GLU A 560 16.48 28.15 -16.32
CA GLU A 560 15.46 29.05 -15.82
C GLU A 560 14.07 28.41 -15.98
N LEU A 561 13.11 28.92 -15.21
CA LEU A 561 11.69 28.63 -15.38
C LEU A 561 11.02 29.91 -15.89
N PRO A 562 10.05 29.83 -16.84
CA PRO A 562 9.38 31.01 -17.35
C PRO A 562 8.54 31.68 -16.26
N GLU A 563 8.43 33.01 -16.27
CA GLU A 563 7.60 33.75 -15.31
C GLU A 563 6.14 33.28 -15.33
N SER A 564 5.63 32.83 -16.47
CA SER A 564 4.28 32.29 -16.58
C SER A 564 4.02 31.05 -15.71
N ILE A 565 5.05 30.32 -15.26
CA ILE A 565 4.87 29.12 -14.42
C ILE A 565 4.12 29.41 -13.11
N GLY A 566 4.19 30.65 -12.62
CA GLY A 566 3.42 31.11 -11.47
C GLY A 566 1.90 31.11 -11.69
N SER A 567 1.44 31.08 -12.94
CA SER A 567 0.01 31.07 -13.30
C SER A 567 -0.66 29.70 -13.09
N LEU A 568 0.10 28.67 -12.71
CA LEU A 568 -0.40 27.34 -12.35
C LEU A 568 -1.10 27.36 -10.97
N THR A 569 -2.23 28.06 -10.88
CA THR A 569 -2.96 28.32 -9.62
C THR A 569 -3.66 27.09 -9.02
N SER A 570 -3.74 25.99 -9.76
CA SER A 570 -4.26 24.70 -9.27
C SER A 570 -3.17 23.76 -8.76
N LEU A 571 -1.89 24.15 -8.85
CA LEU A 571 -0.76 23.29 -8.51
C LEU A 571 -0.77 22.94 -7.03
N THR A 572 -0.85 21.64 -6.72
CA THR A 572 -0.81 21.11 -5.35
C THR A 572 0.50 20.43 -5.03
N ALA A 573 1.19 19.89 -6.04
CA ALA A 573 2.46 19.21 -5.86
C ALA A 573 3.43 19.57 -6.99
N VAL A 574 4.67 19.88 -6.61
CA VAL A 574 5.75 20.14 -7.56
C VAL A 574 7.02 19.40 -7.17
N VAL A 575 7.64 18.75 -8.15
CA VAL A 575 8.94 18.09 -8.01
C VAL A 575 9.88 18.67 -9.06
N ILE A 576 10.91 19.38 -8.61
CA ILE A 576 11.95 19.95 -9.46
C ILE A 576 13.28 19.46 -8.91
N GLY A 577 13.94 18.59 -9.68
CA GLY A 577 15.18 17.93 -9.26
C GLY A 577 16.27 18.02 -10.32
N ASN A 578 17.53 18.06 -9.93
CA ASN A 578 18.72 17.87 -10.78
C ASN A 578 18.67 18.67 -12.09
N ASN A 579 18.40 19.96 -11.97
CA ASN A 579 18.48 20.93 -13.06
C ASN A 579 19.53 22.01 -12.72
N PRO A 580 20.17 22.64 -13.71
CA PRO A 580 21.09 23.77 -13.52
C PRO A 580 20.37 25.10 -13.17
N LEU A 581 19.32 25.05 -12.34
CA LEU A 581 18.60 26.22 -11.85
C LEU A 581 19.37 26.88 -10.71
N GLU A 582 19.75 28.15 -10.90
CA GLU A 582 20.39 28.94 -9.84
C GLU A 582 19.39 29.72 -8.98
N ILE A 583 18.23 30.06 -9.56
CA ILE A 583 17.15 30.82 -8.95
C ILE A 583 15.79 30.26 -9.39
N LEU A 584 14.76 30.49 -8.57
CA LEU A 584 13.36 30.36 -8.97
C LEU A 584 12.78 31.75 -9.26
N PRO A 585 11.92 31.92 -10.29
CA PRO A 585 11.29 33.20 -10.59
C PRO A 585 10.35 33.64 -9.46
N ALA A 586 10.14 34.95 -9.29
CA ALA A 586 9.26 35.47 -8.24
C ALA A 586 7.81 34.99 -8.42
N SER A 587 7.41 34.72 -9.66
CA SER A 587 6.07 34.24 -9.98
C SER A 587 5.68 32.92 -9.32
N VAL A 588 6.63 32.08 -8.87
CA VAL A 588 6.30 30.82 -8.17
C VAL A 588 5.41 31.03 -6.94
N GLY A 589 5.39 32.24 -6.35
CA GLY A 589 4.42 32.60 -5.30
C GLY A 589 2.95 32.54 -5.74
N GLY A 590 2.65 32.41 -7.03
CA GLY A 590 1.31 32.20 -7.56
C GLY A 590 0.75 30.78 -7.32
N TRP A 591 1.56 29.82 -6.86
CA TRP A 591 1.14 28.46 -6.52
C TRP A 591 0.39 28.40 -5.17
N GLN A 592 -0.73 29.11 -5.06
CA GLN A 592 -1.45 29.31 -3.80
C GLN A 592 -2.10 28.04 -3.21
N ARG A 593 -2.25 26.98 -4.01
CA ARG A 593 -2.77 25.67 -3.60
C ARG A 593 -1.67 24.63 -3.33
N LEU A 594 -0.40 25.04 -3.40
CA LEU A 594 0.73 24.13 -3.24
C LEU A 594 0.73 23.54 -1.82
N ARG A 595 0.77 22.21 -1.74
CA ARG A 595 0.86 21.43 -0.50
C ARG A 595 2.21 20.76 -0.36
N THR A 596 2.79 20.31 -1.46
CA THR A 596 4.06 19.59 -1.46
C THR A 596 5.02 20.18 -2.47
N ALA A 597 6.22 20.53 -2.02
CA ALA A 597 7.30 20.99 -2.87
C ALA A 597 8.58 20.20 -2.58
N SER A 598 9.11 19.54 -3.61
CA SER A 598 10.42 18.89 -3.57
C SER A 598 11.36 19.59 -4.55
N LEU A 599 12.38 20.25 -4.02
CA LEU A 599 13.33 21.09 -4.74
C LEU A 599 14.75 20.54 -4.56
N GLN A 600 15.15 19.58 -5.39
CA GLN A 600 16.53 19.07 -5.42
C GLN A 600 17.33 19.84 -6.47
N LEU A 601 17.85 21.01 -6.10
CA LEU A 601 18.47 21.96 -7.01
C LEU A 601 19.93 22.22 -6.60
N PRO A 602 20.92 21.48 -7.17
CA PRO A 602 22.31 21.55 -6.74
C PRO A 602 22.91 22.96 -6.77
N TYR A 603 22.45 23.81 -7.71
CA TYR A 603 22.98 25.15 -7.94
C TYR A 603 22.13 26.28 -7.35
N LEU A 604 21.00 25.97 -6.70
CA LEU A 604 20.10 26.98 -6.14
C LEU A 604 20.81 27.84 -5.09
N ARG A 605 20.93 29.15 -5.36
CA ARG A 605 21.64 30.07 -4.47
C ARG A 605 20.72 30.69 -3.42
N ARG A 606 19.47 30.95 -3.79
CA ARG A 606 18.44 31.60 -2.96
C ARG A 606 17.04 31.21 -3.42
N LEU A 607 16.08 31.30 -2.51
CA LEU A 607 14.65 31.28 -2.81
C LEU A 607 14.11 32.71 -2.90
N PRO A 608 13.07 32.98 -3.72
CA PRO A 608 12.39 34.28 -3.74
C PRO A 608 11.51 34.46 -2.48
N ASP A 609 11.29 35.71 -2.04
CA ASP A 609 10.43 36.00 -0.89
C ASP A 609 8.96 35.59 -1.13
N GLN A 610 8.55 35.53 -2.40
CA GLN A 610 7.19 35.17 -2.80
C GLN A 610 6.80 33.74 -2.43
N ILE A 611 7.73 32.86 -2.02
CA ILE A 611 7.38 31.54 -1.46
C ILE A 611 6.49 31.66 -0.20
N GLY A 612 6.54 32.80 0.51
CA GLY A 612 5.63 33.07 1.63
C GLY A 612 4.15 33.06 1.25
N ASN A 613 3.82 33.14 -0.05
CA ASN A 613 2.44 33.02 -0.53
C ASN A 613 1.92 31.57 -0.57
N TRP A 614 2.76 30.56 -0.34
CA TRP A 614 2.37 29.15 -0.31
C TRP A 614 1.68 28.78 1.03
N GLN A 615 0.55 29.43 1.31
CA GLN A 615 -0.17 29.34 2.58
C GLN A 615 -0.74 27.95 2.89
N GLN A 616 -0.87 27.09 1.86
CA GLN A 616 -1.33 25.70 1.98
C GLN A 616 -0.19 24.68 2.01
N LEU A 617 1.07 25.12 1.97
CA LEU A 617 2.23 24.23 1.95
C LEU A 617 2.31 23.43 3.24
N GLU A 618 2.37 22.12 3.13
CA GLU A 618 2.47 21.16 4.23
C GLU A 618 3.88 20.56 4.28
N ASP A 619 4.44 20.22 3.11
CA ASP A 619 5.73 19.55 3.01
C ASP A 619 6.68 20.29 2.06
N LEU A 620 7.81 20.76 2.61
CA LEU A 620 8.87 21.41 1.84
C LEU A 620 10.18 20.64 2.03
N THR A 621 10.65 20.06 0.94
CA THR A 621 11.99 19.47 0.84
C THR A 621 12.85 20.31 -0.08
N ILE A 622 14.01 20.74 0.40
CA ILE A 622 14.99 21.49 -0.37
C ILE A 622 16.34 20.80 -0.23
N GLU A 623 16.91 20.37 -1.34
CA GLU A 623 18.26 19.88 -1.42
C GLU A 623 19.08 20.78 -2.36
N SER A 624 20.16 21.37 -1.87
CA SER A 624 20.97 22.29 -2.69
C SER A 624 22.37 22.46 -2.13
N ASP A 625 23.39 22.52 -2.98
CA ASP A 625 24.79 22.66 -2.56
C ASP A 625 25.24 24.12 -2.40
N GLN A 626 24.41 25.06 -2.85
CA GLN A 626 24.74 26.49 -2.89
C GLN A 626 23.82 27.36 -2.05
N LEU A 627 22.76 26.79 -1.45
CA LEU A 627 21.83 27.55 -0.64
C LEU A 627 22.49 27.99 0.68
N VAL A 628 22.64 29.30 0.87
CA VAL A 628 23.28 29.90 2.05
C VAL A 628 22.26 30.45 3.06
N LEU A 629 21.12 30.95 2.58
CA LEU A 629 20.09 31.58 3.38
C LEU A 629 18.70 31.16 2.90
N LEU A 630 17.75 31.14 3.84
CA LEU A 630 16.31 31.06 3.57
C LEU A 630 15.69 32.43 3.78
N PRO A 631 14.71 32.85 2.95
CA PRO A 631 14.01 34.12 3.15
C PRO A 631 13.11 34.04 4.39
N ASP A 632 13.00 35.14 5.13
CA ASP A 632 12.10 35.23 6.30
C ASP A 632 10.64 34.99 5.93
N ALA A 633 10.26 35.28 4.67
CA ALA A 633 8.93 35.01 4.14
C ALA A 633 8.55 33.51 4.17
N LEU A 634 9.51 32.58 4.28
CA LEU A 634 9.21 31.16 4.51
C LEU A 634 8.35 30.96 5.76
N THR A 635 8.53 31.80 6.79
CA THR A 635 7.77 31.75 8.04
C THR A 635 6.29 32.09 7.88
N ASP A 636 5.89 32.62 6.72
CA ASP A 636 4.49 32.87 6.40
C ASP A 636 3.79 31.63 5.80
N CYS A 637 4.49 30.53 5.53
CA CYS A 637 3.91 29.23 5.14
C CYS A 637 3.26 28.53 6.36
N ARG A 638 2.17 29.09 6.88
CA ARG A 638 1.57 28.68 8.18
C ARG A 638 1.03 27.26 8.25
N SER A 639 0.83 26.60 7.12
CA SER A 639 0.39 25.20 7.06
C SER A 639 1.54 24.20 7.15
N LEU A 640 2.80 24.66 7.11
CA LEU A 640 3.98 23.80 6.97
C LEU A 640 4.10 22.85 8.16
N THR A 641 4.13 21.55 7.87
CA THR A 641 4.27 20.45 8.82
C THR A 641 5.65 19.80 8.76
N VAL A 642 6.25 19.71 7.58
CA VAL A 642 7.56 19.10 7.38
C VAL A 642 8.46 20.06 6.62
N LEU A 643 9.61 20.40 7.21
CA LEU A 643 10.67 21.14 6.56
C LEU A 643 11.95 20.31 6.54
N THR A 644 12.38 19.90 5.35
CA THR A 644 13.63 19.18 5.14
C THR A 644 14.58 20.00 4.30
N LEU A 645 15.76 20.28 4.84
CA LEU A 645 16.84 21.04 4.22
C LEU A 645 18.06 20.12 4.17
N SER A 646 18.46 19.68 2.98
CA SER A 646 19.58 18.75 2.81
C SER A 646 20.69 19.24 1.88
N GLY A 647 21.94 18.92 2.22
CA GLY A 647 23.11 19.25 1.40
C GLY A 647 23.49 20.74 1.38
N ASN A 648 22.83 21.59 2.18
CA ASN A 648 22.95 23.04 2.11
C ASN A 648 24.19 23.60 2.81
N LYS A 649 24.50 24.87 2.50
CA LYS A 649 25.54 25.70 3.14
C LYS A 649 24.92 26.76 4.06
N LEU A 650 23.78 26.42 4.66
CA LEU A 650 23.02 27.36 5.49
C LEU A 650 23.88 27.88 6.63
N ILE A 651 23.94 29.20 6.77
CA ILE A 651 24.58 29.87 7.92
C ILE A 651 23.59 30.13 9.06
N GLY A 652 22.29 30.07 8.77
CA GLY A 652 21.20 30.33 9.70
C GLY A 652 19.85 29.89 9.15
N LEU A 653 18.87 29.82 10.05
CA LEU A 653 17.44 29.67 9.72
C LEU A 653 16.72 31.01 9.96
N PRO A 654 15.52 31.24 9.40
CA PRO A 654 14.74 32.44 9.64
C PRO A 654 14.54 32.73 11.14
N GLU A 655 14.57 34.00 11.55
CA GLU A 655 14.49 34.34 12.98
C GLU A 655 13.10 34.07 13.57
N ARG A 656 12.04 34.18 12.75
CA ARG A 656 10.64 34.07 13.15
C ARG A 656 10.03 32.69 12.91
N MET A 657 10.83 31.63 13.09
CA MET A 657 10.40 30.24 12.88
C MET A 657 9.19 29.85 13.75
N GLY A 658 8.99 30.51 14.89
CA GLY A 658 7.85 30.32 15.79
C GLY A 658 6.49 30.58 15.16
N LYS A 659 6.42 31.29 14.03
CA LYS A 659 5.17 31.43 13.26
C LYS A 659 4.68 30.10 12.67
N LEU A 660 5.56 29.12 12.47
CA LEU A 660 5.25 27.81 11.89
C LEU A 660 4.63 26.88 12.94
N THR A 661 3.48 27.27 13.48
CA THR A 661 2.85 26.60 14.64
C THR A 661 2.41 25.15 14.38
N ARG A 662 2.34 24.75 13.10
CA ARG A 662 2.02 23.39 12.65
C ARG A 662 3.26 22.53 12.34
N LEU A 663 4.46 23.09 12.40
CA LEU A 663 5.70 22.37 12.08
C LEU A 663 5.88 21.20 13.06
N ARG A 664 5.88 19.98 12.52
CA ARG A 664 6.06 18.72 13.26
C ARG A 664 7.47 18.18 13.12
N GLN A 665 8.06 18.35 11.95
CA GLN A 665 9.39 17.84 11.64
C GLN A 665 10.26 18.92 11.02
N LEU A 666 11.45 19.09 11.60
CA LEU A 666 12.52 19.90 11.05
C LEU A 666 13.78 19.06 10.88
N VAL A 667 14.24 18.94 9.63
CA VAL A 667 15.50 18.27 9.29
C VAL A 667 16.42 19.27 8.62
N VAL A 668 17.61 19.46 9.18
CA VAL A 668 18.67 20.28 8.59
C VAL A 668 19.93 19.45 8.45
N SER A 669 20.41 19.32 7.23
CA SER A 669 21.53 18.48 6.85
C SER A 669 22.44 19.20 5.87
N ALA A 670 23.75 19.06 6.05
CA ALA A 670 24.74 19.45 5.06
C ALA A 670 25.42 18.23 4.45
N ARG A 671 26.21 18.45 3.38
CA ARG A 671 27.06 17.39 2.83
C ARG A 671 28.18 17.03 3.81
N SER A 672 28.66 15.80 3.71
CA SER A 672 29.94 15.39 4.29
C SER A 672 31.05 15.52 3.26
N ASP A 673 32.26 15.75 3.75
CA ASP A 673 33.49 15.61 2.97
C ASP A 673 33.70 14.13 2.63
N SER A 674 33.94 13.83 1.35
CA SER A 674 34.10 12.45 0.87
C SER A 674 35.38 11.77 1.38
N THR A 675 36.37 12.54 1.82
CA THR A 675 37.68 12.05 2.27
C THR A 675 37.78 11.94 3.78
N THR A 676 37.31 12.95 4.51
CA THR A 676 37.40 13.00 5.98
C THR A 676 36.11 12.54 6.66
N GLY A 677 34.99 12.46 5.93
CA GLY A 677 33.66 12.21 6.50
C GLY A 677 33.13 13.38 7.33
N SER A 678 33.86 14.50 7.43
CA SER A 678 33.45 15.65 8.26
C SER A 678 32.30 16.40 7.60
N GLY A 679 31.31 16.81 8.39
CA GLY A 679 30.22 17.67 7.90
C GLY A 679 30.73 19.03 7.38
N LEU A 680 30.22 19.48 6.25
CA LEU A 680 30.57 20.76 5.60
C LEU A 680 29.57 21.88 5.92
N GLY A 681 28.65 21.63 6.84
CA GLY A 681 27.62 22.57 7.24
C GLY A 681 28.15 23.79 7.99
N ARG A 682 27.43 24.90 7.87
CA ARG A 682 27.80 26.21 8.46
C ARG A 682 26.79 26.70 9.50
N LEU A 683 25.76 25.91 9.81
CA LEU A 683 24.76 26.30 10.80
C LEU A 683 25.39 26.21 12.19
N THR A 684 25.43 27.34 12.90
CA THR A 684 25.98 27.37 14.26
C THR A 684 24.91 27.22 15.33
N ASN A 685 23.72 27.81 15.15
CA ASN A 685 22.67 27.86 16.17
C ASN A 685 21.28 27.65 15.56
N LEU A 686 20.33 27.22 16.39
CA LEU A 686 18.90 27.27 16.07
C LEU A 686 18.32 28.63 16.50
N PRO A 687 17.29 29.16 15.81
CA PRO A 687 16.67 30.42 16.20
C PRO A 687 15.92 30.26 17.52
N ALA A 688 16.05 31.25 18.42
CA ALA A 688 15.41 31.24 19.74
C ALA A 688 13.89 31.10 19.65
N ASP A 689 13.27 31.68 18.62
CA ASP A 689 11.83 31.63 18.38
C ASP A 689 11.30 30.23 18.03
N LEU A 690 12.17 29.24 17.75
CA LEU A 690 11.78 27.86 17.47
C LEU A 690 10.97 27.24 18.62
N VAL A 691 11.18 27.69 19.86
CA VAL A 691 10.39 27.27 21.04
C VAL A 691 8.89 27.53 20.88
N ASN A 692 8.51 28.46 20.02
CA ASN A 692 7.12 28.81 19.72
C ASN A 692 6.50 27.90 18.64
N CYS A 693 7.14 26.77 18.29
CA CYS A 693 6.58 25.72 17.43
C CYS A 693 5.99 24.57 18.29
N PRO A 694 4.75 24.68 18.79
CA PRO A 694 4.20 23.73 19.77
C PRO A 694 3.94 22.34 19.19
N ALA A 695 3.90 22.19 17.87
CA ALA A 695 3.65 20.92 17.19
C ALA A 695 4.93 20.11 16.90
N LEU A 696 6.12 20.66 17.15
CA LEU A 696 7.39 20.05 16.78
C LEU A 696 7.64 18.77 17.59
N THR A 697 7.66 17.63 16.92
CA THR A 697 7.89 16.30 17.49
C THR A 697 9.27 15.75 17.16
N ASP A 698 9.81 16.14 16.01
CA ASP A 698 11.06 15.59 15.47
C ASP A 698 11.99 16.71 15.00
N LEU A 699 13.18 16.77 15.60
CA LEU A 699 14.22 17.73 15.24
C LEU A 699 15.51 16.98 14.92
N THR A 700 15.98 17.14 13.69
CA THR A 700 17.24 16.56 13.23
C THR A 700 18.16 17.64 12.70
N VAL A 701 19.37 17.72 13.25
CA VAL A 701 20.48 18.52 12.71
C VAL A 701 21.63 17.57 12.45
N GLN A 702 22.18 17.58 11.24
CA GLN A 702 23.27 16.69 10.91
C GLN A 702 24.32 17.37 10.02
N GLN A 703 25.56 16.88 10.14
CA GLN A 703 26.71 17.32 9.35
C GLN A 703 27.05 18.82 9.55
N GLN A 704 26.80 19.37 10.74
CA GLN A 704 27.09 20.78 11.08
C GLN A 704 28.22 20.87 12.11
N GLN A 705 29.49 20.91 11.69
CA GLN A 705 30.64 20.76 12.60
C GLN A 705 30.80 21.87 13.64
N ALA A 706 30.28 23.07 13.38
CA ALA A 706 30.35 24.22 14.27
C ALA A 706 29.03 24.47 15.02
N PHE A 707 28.15 23.48 15.08
CA PHE A 707 26.83 23.61 15.69
C PHE A 707 26.90 23.53 17.22
N ASP A 708 26.36 24.53 17.90
CA ASP A 708 26.21 24.54 19.36
C ASP A 708 25.04 23.62 19.77
N GLY A 709 25.33 22.32 19.81
CA GLY A 709 24.37 21.31 20.25
C GLY A 709 23.94 21.47 21.70
N GLY A 710 24.76 22.10 22.55
CA GLY A 710 24.44 22.34 23.96
C GLY A 710 23.35 23.39 24.11
N ASP A 711 23.45 24.48 23.35
CA ASP A 711 22.40 25.50 23.28
C ASP A 711 21.10 24.94 22.69
N ALA A 712 21.21 24.19 21.59
CA ALA A 712 20.06 23.54 20.97
C ALA A 712 19.36 22.55 21.91
N LEU A 713 20.10 21.79 22.72
CA LEU A 713 19.56 20.92 23.77
C LEU A 713 18.84 21.73 24.87
N ARG A 714 19.40 22.85 25.33
CA ARG A 714 18.72 23.73 26.30
C ARG A 714 17.44 24.32 25.74
N LEU A 715 17.46 24.79 24.48
CA LEU A 715 16.29 25.30 23.78
C LEU A 715 15.20 24.22 23.67
N SER A 716 15.59 22.98 23.39
CA SER A 716 14.65 21.86 23.25
C SER A 716 13.84 21.53 24.51
N ALA A 717 14.33 21.92 25.69
CA ALA A 717 13.59 21.75 26.94
C ALA A 717 12.31 22.60 27.00
N ALA A 718 12.22 23.66 26.18
CA ALA A 718 11.04 24.49 26.04
C ALA A 718 10.05 23.99 24.98
N LEU A 719 10.35 22.89 24.28
CA LEU A 719 9.48 22.30 23.25
C LEU A 719 8.61 21.18 23.85
N PRO A 720 7.30 21.42 24.07
CA PRO A 720 6.46 20.54 24.90
C PRO A 720 6.14 19.19 24.26
N ARG A 721 6.23 19.07 22.94
CA ARG A 721 5.88 17.85 22.19
C ARG A 721 7.07 17.15 21.54
N LEU A 722 8.29 17.65 21.76
CA LEU A 722 9.47 17.08 21.14
C LEU A 722 9.74 15.67 21.71
N GLN A 723 9.71 14.67 20.84
CA GLN A 723 9.92 13.27 21.20
C GLN A 723 11.27 12.74 20.68
N THR A 724 11.67 13.19 19.49
CA THR A 724 12.91 12.75 18.85
C THR A 724 13.83 13.93 18.62
N LEU A 725 15.05 13.82 19.14
CA LEU A 725 16.12 14.76 18.88
C LEU A 725 17.33 14.04 18.32
N SER A 726 17.79 14.44 17.15
CA SER A 726 18.94 13.84 16.47
C SER A 726 19.97 14.89 16.08
N PHE A 727 21.14 14.88 16.74
CA PHE A 727 22.31 15.65 16.36
C PHE A 727 23.43 14.71 15.91
N ILE A 728 23.62 14.60 14.59
CA ILE A 728 24.50 13.58 14.00
C ILE A 728 25.68 14.26 13.31
N ASN A 729 26.91 13.93 13.70
CA ASN A 729 28.11 14.56 13.14
C ASN A 729 28.10 16.10 13.21
N CYS A 730 27.73 16.62 14.38
CA CYS A 730 27.66 18.05 14.67
C CYS A 730 28.87 18.59 15.45
N GLY A 731 29.88 17.74 15.72
CA GLY A 731 31.08 18.17 16.44
C GLY A 731 30.89 18.43 17.94
N ILE A 732 29.78 17.97 18.53
CA ILE A 732 29.44 18.23 19.94
C ILE A 732 30.50 17.58 20.86
N THR A 733 31.10 18.38 21.74
CA THR A 733 32.10 17.92 22.72
C THR A 733 31.63 18.02 24.17
N ASP A 734 30.77 19.01 24.47
CA ASP A 734 30.33 19.32 25.82
C ASP A 734 28.81 19.23 25.95
N LEU A 735 28.37 18.63 27.06
CA LEU A 735 26.97 18.46 27.45
C LEU A 735 26.70 19.06 28.84
N SER A 736 27.64 19.87 29.37
CA SER A 736 27.53 20.53 30.66
C SER A 736 26.41 21.58 30.66
N GLY A 737 25.85 21.84 31.85
CA GLY A 737 24.79 22.83 32.04
C GLY A 737 23.41 22.43 31.49
N ILE A 738 23.25 21.23 30.94
CA ILE A 738 21.95 20.70 30.50
C ILE A 738 21.18 20.14 31.69
N VAL A 739 19.95 20.63 31.89
CA VAL A 739 19.04 20.12 32.91
C VAL A 739 18.21 18.98 32.32
N TRP A 740 18.78 17.79 32.28
CA TRP A 740 18.22 16.59 31.65
C TRP A 740 16.82 16.19 32.14
N SER A 741 16.51 16.45 33.41
CA SER A 741 15.17 16.20 33.97
C SER A 741 14.05 17.03 33.35
N LYS A 742 14.38 18.13 32.65
CA LYS A 742 13.40 18.96 31.92
C LYS A 742 13.16 18.50 30.49
N LEU A 743 14.00 17.61 29.95
CA LEU A 743 13.83 17.07 28.60
C LEU A 743 12.90 15.87 28.61
N SER A 744 11.81 15.94 27.84
CA SER A 744 10.80 14.87 27.75
C SER A 744 10.98 13.95 26.52
N LEU A 745 12.22 13.85 26.02
CA LEU A 745 12.57 13.08 24.82
C LEU A 745 12.35 11.58 25.02
N VAL A 746 11.86 10.92 23.98
CA VAL A 746 11.76 9.45 23.88
C VAL A 746 13.02 8.89 23.22
N ASN A 747 13.52 9.58 22.21
CA ASN A 747 14.67 9.19 21.39
C ASN A 747 15.69 10.33 21.36
N LEU A 748 16.93 10.02 21.75
CA LEU A 748 18.06 10.95 21.62
C LEU A 748 19.16 10.31 20.77
N ASN A 749 19.54 10.95 19.67
CA ASN A 749 20.61 10.49 18.82
C ASN A 749 21.74 11.52 18.79
N LEU A 750 22.90 11.14 19.33
CA LEU A 750 24.13 11.94 19.39
C LEU A 750 25.29 11.21 18.68
N MET A 751 24.98 10.38 17.69
CA MET A 751 25.96 9.62 16.92
C MET A 751 26.97 10.51 16.19
N GLN A 752 28.20 10.01 16.01
CA GLN A 752 29.26 10.66 15.23
C GLN A 752 29.69 12.04 15.75
N ASN A 753 29.54 12.31 17.05
CA ASN A 753 30.04 13.55 17.65
C ASN A 753 31.43 13.33 18.27
N ARG A 754 31.89 14.27 19.12
CA ARG A 754 33.23 14.25 19.73
C ARG A 754 33.14 14.15 21.26
N LEU A 755 32.07 13.54 21.77
CA LEU A 755 31.85 13.39 23.21
C LEU A 755 32.93 12.48 23.82
N SER A 756 33.61 12.96 24.85
CA SER A 756 34.63 12.20 25.60
C SER A 756 34.13 11.71 26.97
N GLN A 757 33.05 12.31 27.48
CA GLN A 757 32.42 11.99 28.75
C GLN A 757 30.91 12.15 28.66
N LEU A 758 30.18 11.46 29.55
CA LEU A 758 28.72 11.57 29.66
C LEU A 758 28.34 11.86 31.11
N PRO A 759 27.40 12.79 31.36
CA PRO A 759 26.92 13.05 32.71
C PRO A 759 25.95 11.95 33.17
N ASN A 760 26.03 11.54 34.43
CA ASN A 760 25.07 10.60 35.02
C ASN A 760 23.63 11.14 35.01
N SER A 761 23.47 12.47 35.06
CA SER A 761 22.16 13.13 34.99
C SER A 761 21.43 12.94 33.66
N LEU A 762 22.10 12.42 32.62
CA LEU A 762 21.45 11.94 31.39
C LEU A 762 20.35 10.90 31.71
N LEU A 763 20.52 10.10 32.77
CA LEU A 763 19.53 9.15 33.25
C LEU A 763 18.32 9.80 33.93
N ASP A 764 18.32 11.12 34.16
CA ASP A 764 17.20 11.82 34.78
C ASP A 764 16.08 12.15 33.78
N MET A 765 16.30 11.96 32.48
CA MET A 765 15.26 12.14 31.45
C MET A 765 14.11 11.14 31.65
N PRO A 766 12.88 11.58 31.96
CA PRO A 766 11.80 10.69 32.39
C PRO A 766 11.36 9.69 31.31
N ASN A 767 11.31 10.12 30.04
CA ASN A 767 10.71 9.34 28.94
C ASN A 767 11.72 8.66 28.02
N LEU A 768 13.03 8.80 28.27
CA LEU A 768 14.06 8.29 27.38
C LEU A 768 13.99 6.76 27.28
N THR A 769 13.78 6.25 26.07
CA THR A 769 13.77 4.81 25.80
C THR A 769 14.94 4.36 24.94
N GLN A 770 15.43 5.25 24.06
CA GLN A 770 16.49 4.96 23.11
C GLN A 770 17.51 6.07 23.12
N ILE A 771 18.79 5.69 23.15
CA ILE A 771 19.88 6.63 22.94
C ILE A 771 20.92 6.04 21.99
N ASN A 772 21.35 6.85 21.03
CA ASN A 772 22.42 6.50 20.12
C ASN A 772 23.66 7.34 20.41
N LEU A 773 24.74 6.69 20.85
CA LEU A 773 26.02 7.30 21.22
C LEU A 773 27.18 6.78 20.36
N ALA A 774 26.90 5.97 19.34
CA ALA A 774 27.92 5.36 18.51
C ALA A 774 28.80 6.41 17.81
N ASP A 775 30.03 6.01 17.50
CA ASP A 775 31.05 6.81 16.81
C ASP A 775 31.42 8.13 17.50
N ASN A 776 31.47 8.14 18.83
CA ASN A 776 32.02 9.23 19.65
C ASN A 776 33.44 8.93 20.17
N ASN A 777 34.03 9.82 20.97
CA ASN A 777 35.30 9.60 21.69
C ASN A 777 35.08 8.97 23.08
N LEU A 778 34.01 8.18 23.23
CA LEU A 778 33.61 7.53 24.48
C LEU A 778 34.31 6.18 24.66
N PRO A 779 34.42 5.67 25.91
CA PRO A 779 34.83 4.29 26.17
C PRO A 779 34.01 3.28 25.35
N PRO A 780 34.60 2.17 24.86
CA PRO A 780 33.93 1.22 23.96
C PRO A 780 32.58 0.69 24.48
N GLN A 781 32.41 0.59 25.80
CA GLN A 781 31.18 0.13 26.44
C GLN A 781 30.02 1.14 26.32
N LEU A 782 30.35 2.44 26.22
CA LEU A 782 29.42 3.56 26.06
C LEU A 782 29.24 3.98 24.60
N ASN A 783 30.21 3.68 23.73
CA ASN A 783 30.24 4.11 22.34
C ASN A 783 29.38 3.23 21.40
N ARG A 784 28.06 3.14 21.68
CA ARG A 784 27.12 2.28 20.94
C ARG A 784 25.68 2.76 21.05
N PHE A 785 24.79 2.04 20.39
CA PHE A 785 23.34 2.22 20.52
C PHE A 785 22.79 1.47 21.74
N PHE A 786 21.86 2.08 22.47
CA PHE A 786 21.23 1.51 23.66
C PHE A 786 19.72 1.41 23.53
N ARG A 787 19.19 0.22 23.82
CA ARG A 787 17.77 -0.04 24.08
C ARG A 787 17.65 -1.21 25.06
N PRO A 788 17.00 -1.07 26.24
CA PRO A 788 16.36 0.13 26.83
C PRO A 788 17.31 0.97 27.71
N LYS A 789 16.82 2.10 28.26
CA LYS A 789 17.55 3.02 29.19
C LYS A 789 18.29 2.33 30.35
N SER A 790 17.81 1.18 30.83
CA SER A 790 18.48 0.41 31.88
C SER A 790 19.83 -0.17 31.45
N GLU A 791 20.04 -0.42 30.15
CA GLU A 791 21.34 -0.83 29.62
C GLU A 791 22.36 0.31 29.65
N LEU A 792 21.92 1.53 29.34
CA LEU A 792 22.76 2.72 29.46
C LEU A 792 23.18 2.92 30.91
N ALA A 793 22.27 2.76 31.87
CA ALA A 793 22.58 2.88 33.30
C ALA A 793 23.67 1.90 33.76
N LYS A 794 23.58 0.63 33.33
CA LYS A 794 24.61 -0.38 33.62
C LYS A 794 25.96 -0.04 32.98
N ALA A 795 25.94 0.46 31.75
CA ALA A 795 27.16 0.84 31.04
C ALA A 795 27.85 2.06 31.66
N LEU A 796 27.08 3.06 32.14
CA LEU A 796 27.60 4.21 32.86
C LEU A 796 28.22 3.81 34.21
N ALA A 797 27.57 2.93 34.96
CA ALA A 797 28.12 2.41 36.22
C ALA A 797 29.47 1.70 36.01
N LYS A 798 29.55 0.84 34.99
CA LYS A 798 30.76 0.09 34.64
C LYS A 798 31.90 0.96 34.08
N ALA A 799 31.58 2.12 33.50
CA ALA A 799 32.58 3.06 33.00
C ALA A 799 33.12 4.00 34.09
N ALA A 800 32.43 4.09 35.23
CA ALA A 800 32.85 4.87 36.40
C ALA A 800 33.74 4.05 37.37
N GLU A 801 33.65 2.71 37.30
CA GLU A 801 34.60 1.74 37.87
C GLU A 801 35.88 1.68 37.03
#